data_AF-A0A2N2AFW2-F1
#
_entry.id   AF-A0A2N2AFW2-F1
#
_cell.length_a   1.000
_cell.length_b   1.000
_cell.length_c   1.000
_cell.angle_alpha   90.00
_cell.angle_beta   90.00
_cell.angle_gamma   90.00
#
_symmetry.space_group_name_H-M   'P 1'
#
loop_
_entity.id
_entity.type
_entity.pdbx_description
1 polymer ?
#
loop_
_entity_poly.entity_id
_entity_poly.type
_entity_poly.pdbx_seq_one_letter_code
_entity_poly.pdbx_strand_id
1 'polypeptide(L)'
;MTLRRTLLCTALGLALPLAAAAAPVEGLKFDDYRTGYEALLGNGDVEDAYRLAQEVNRRYPKDRDWQRRLARVAVWTERPAEAYAAWKGLFQSGVRDREVVNEVFRLATHFNDAPILIELWHARRGSRDMSEADAEHLAALYERAYRPVDGARHFEQQYGRQGHHWLGLQAARLYARAGRDDDAIRVYRTLLESEPANGGWLLTAARLEIRRDRRRAALDLLKAHQSYMDDDAFEYWQILGDLAWLFQDDVTAAAAYRRAAIAPAATLVERDRLTYLLMQEDPLLAAAAAVRFHAQGAGATWLLRALEIQVAHEAWPEARATLGRARGKDLNTLLENPRFPLLRAHIMQHFGDTPAAVASMRQALALAPDDDTIQLSALWLFVAANEQDALAAMIAASDADAADPRYWQALAAATQTLGRHAEARGYYRLLLQQSPNDPLLLLNYADLMQATGQAGLAARLRQQAWQMLQRARRGDDESYLAHVRLELDAQPGDGAALRVRRLRAQSRDMTVTRVRQLDEVLLAWALETAQMDSALAWSRQRYDARRPLPLWARLQLALESEDLETLQALLDAGADRLPASSAHDAALLAGHWPQARQLAFDGALRTPEDDELHQRLVDSNARYGDFVEAGWQQASYSDVDSSAWRLRAEKAVSGNWRLAAEGYEGRQTLTTTAPLAAIPGHTRGSALEAVWSQPQQAWHLGLDSRHALTGWQGWRLGYTRELDTRLQLELLLAARQPSEHSSTLQVAGHADRALIGAGWAADRRLYLHAQLGSERYHTQHGAYLGSGTQLTWEAAWHLHGDYPDWNIRAYGNHYRFRADGMPDAATLGLFTAATLAETPDAQRAGLFVPGDNDYYALCGGAGQYLRDGYSRAFRPLADACAIHNREGGDGYSLVAGVVGSLDGEDRLSLIWETSNTSAQAGGRDVRVLSLSYRRYF
;
A
#
# COMPACT_ATOMS: atom_id res chain seq x y z
N MET A 1 43.99 64.29 -25.42
CA MET A 1 44.24 64.05 -23.97
C MET A 1 45.50 63.21 -23.86
N THR A 2 46.65 63.88 -23.81
CA THR A 2 47.37 64.22 -22.55
C THR A 2 48.00 62.98 -21.94
N LEU A 3 49.31 62.88 -21.70
CA LEU A 3 50.50 63.70 -21.94
C LEU A 3 51.64 62.87 -21.31
N ARG A 4 52.84 62.88 -21.93
CA ARG A 4 54.17 62.78 -21.27
C ARG A 4 54.58 61.43 -20.66
N ARG A 5 55.85 61.01 -20.62
CA ARG A 5 57.20 61.49 -21.02
C ARG A 5 58.10 60.24 -20.80
N THR A 6 58.98 59.80 -21.71
CA THR A 6 60.40 60.21 -21.89
C THR A 6 61.15 60.43 -20.57
N LEU A 7 62.44 60.20 -20.38
CA LEU A 7 63.63 59.80 -21.12
C LEU A 7 64.77 60.13 -20.11
N LEU A 8 65.96 59.58 -20.32
CA LEU A 8 67.24 60.27 -20.09
C LEU A 8 67.57 60.61 -18.63
N CYS A 9 68.80 60.84 -18.21
CA CYS A 9 70.17 60.65 -18.67
C CYS A 9 70.96 61.32 -17.55
N THR A 10 72.26 61.00 -17.46
CA THR A 10 73.32 61.96 -17.10
C THR A 10 73.25 62.57 -15.70
N ALA A 11 74.32 62.94 -15.03
CA ALA A 11 75.76 62.86 -15.19
C ALA A 11 76.31 63.59 -13.94
N LEU A 12 77.63 63.63 -13.85
CA LEU A 12 78.43 64.47 -12.97
C LEU A 12 78.40 64.02 -11.49
N GLY A 13 79.52 63.94 -10.81
CA GLY A 13 80.85 64.41 -11.16
C GLY A 13 81.59 64.74 -9.87
N LEU A 14 82.92 64.62 -9.95
CA LEU A 14 83.91 65.24 -9.09
C LEU A 14 83.90 64.82 -7.61
N ALA A 15 84.94 64.12 -7.18
CA ALA A 15 86.18 64.78 -6.81
C ALA A 15 87.27 63.74 -6.47
N LEU A 16 88.50 64.08 -6.87
CA LEU A 16 89.76 63.47 -6.45
C LEU A 16 89.89 63.44 -4.91
N PRO A 17 90.77 62.57 -4.40
CA PRO A 17 92.09 63.08 -4.06
C PRO A 17 93.22 62.30 -4.72
N LEU A 18 94.24 63.05 -5.12
CA LEU A 18 95.59 62.54 -5.35
C LEU A 18 96.11 61.87 -4.08
N ALA A 19 96.65 60.65 -4.22
CA ALA A 19 97.75 60.18 -3.41
C ALA A 19 98.60 59.21 -4.25
N ALA A 20 99.79 59.70 -4.60
CA ALA A 20 100.97 59.06 -5.17
C ALA A 20 100.95 57.52 -5.27
N ALA A 21 100.85 57.00 -6.49
CA ALA A 21 101.41 55.70 -6.84
C ALA A 21 102.71 55.95 -7.60
N ALA A 22 103.81 55.46 -7.04
CA ALA A 22 105.14 55.52 -7.61
C ALA A 22 105.16 54.96 -9.05
N ALA A 23 106.09 55.51 -9.84
CA ALA A 23 106.32 55.18 -11.24
C ALA A 23 106.27 53.67 -11.51
N PRO A 24 105.71 53.23 -12.65
CA PRO A 24 105.91 51.87 -13.10
C PRO A 24 107.42 51.70 -13.30
N VAL A 25 108.04 50.78 -12.56
CA VAL A 25 109.40 50.36 -12.84
C VAL A 25 109.36 49.58 -14.15
N GLU A 26 109.50 50.31 -15.24
CA GLU A 26 109.85 49.78 -16.54
C GLU A 26 111.23 49.12 -16.41
N GLY A 27 111.26 47.79 -16.58
CA GLY A 27 112.50 47.04 -16.70
C GLY A 27 112.70 45.88 -15.73
N LEU A 28 111.76 45.61 -14.81
CA LEU A 28 111.86 44.41 -13.98
C LEU A 28 111.73 43.15 -14.85
N LYS A 29 112.75 42.30 -14.80
CA LYS A 29 112.69 40.97 -15.39
C LYS A 29 111.71 40.14 -14.60
N PHE A 30 111.13 39.13 -15.24
CA PHE A 30 110.09 38.29 -14.61
C PHE A 30 110.52 37.70 -13.26
N ASP A 31 111.81 37.40 -13.10
CA ASP A 31 112.40 36.88 -11.85
C ASP A 31 112.47 37.91 -10.71
N ASP A 32 112.58 39.20 -11.02
CA ASP A 32 112.72 40.26 -10.00
C ASP A 32 111.44 40.43 -9.19
N TYR A 33 110.28 40.17 -9.80
CA TYR A 33 109.00 40.16 -9.10
C TYR A 33 108.98 39.13 -7.98
N ARG A 34 109.62 37.95 -8.16
CA ARG A 34 109.57 36.85 -7.17
C ARG A 34 110.30 37.25 -5.90
N THR A 35 111.50 37.82 -6.06
CA THR A 35 112.30 38.32 -4.94
C THR A 35 111.59 39.45 -4.22
N GLY A 36 110.95 40.37 -4.95
CA GLY A 36 110.14 41.44 -4.35
C GLY A 36 108.98 40.91 -3.52
N TYR A 37 108.27 39.92 -4.04
CA TYR A 37 107.16 39.29 -3.32
C TYR A 37 107.58 38.52 -2.07
N GLU A 38 108.71 37.80 -2.11
CA GLU A 38 109.23 37.07 -0.95
C GLU A 38 109.77 38.01 0.14
N ALA A 39 110.37 39.14 -0.25
CA ALA A 39 110.80 40.19 0.68
C ALA A 39 109.61 40.85 1.40
N LEU A 40 108.52 41.15 0.67
CA LEU A 40 107.31 41.73 1.26
C LEU A 40 106.66 40.77 2.27
N LEU A 41 106.57 39.48 1.93
CA LEU A 41 106.06 38.45 2.86
C LEU A 41 106.99 38.24 4.07
N GLY A 42 108.30 38.26 3.89
CA GLY A 42 109.29 38.13 4.97
C GLY A 42 109.25 39.29 5.97
N ASN A 43 108.84 40.48 5.52
CA ASN A 43 108.63 41.67 6.35
C ASN A 43 107.23 41.75 6.99
N GLY A 44 106.34 40.80 6.71
CA GLY A 44 104.96 40.83 7.19
C GLY A 44 104.07 41.85 6.46
N ASP A 45 104.52 42.46 5.36
CA ASP A 45 103.74 43.42 4.55
C ASP A 45 102.89 42.68 3.50
N VAL A 46 101.86 42.01 4.01
CA VAL A 46 101.00 41.10 3.23
C VAL A 46 100.13 41.88 2.22
N GLU A 47 99.90 43.18 2.44
CA GLU A 47 99.06 44.03 1.61
C GLU A 47 99.78 44.52 0.36
N ASP A 48 101.04 44.95 0.49
CA ASP A 48 101.85 45.30 -0.67
C ASP A 48 102.26 44.04 -1.47
N ALA A 49 102.46 42.90 -0.79
CA ALA A 49 102.63 41.61 -1.47
C ALA A 49 101.42 41.23 -2.33
N TYR A 50 100.20 41.56 -1.88
CA TYR A 50 98.97 41.36 -2.64
C TYR A 50 98.95 42.23 -3.91
N ARG A 51 99.21 43.54 -3.78
CA ARG A 51 99.22 44.47 -4.93
C ARG A 51 100.25 44.06 -5.98
N LEU A 52 101.44 43.64 -5.53
CA LEU A 52 102.48 43.12 -6.41
C LEU A 52 102.00 41.87 -7.15
N ALA A 53 101.46 40.88 -6.43
CA ALA A 53 100.95 39.66 -7.04
C ALA A 53 99.76 39.92 -7.99
N GLN A 54 98.90 40.90 -7.71
CA GLN A 54 97.79 41.31 -8.56
C GLN A 54 98.30 41.92 -9.87
N GLU A 55 99.27 42.83 -9.79
CA GLU A 55 99.85 43.50 -10.96
C GLU A 55 100.64 42.50 -11.83
N VAL A 56 101.41 41.61 -11.22
CA VAL A 56 102.14 40.57 -11.94
C VAL A 56 101.18 39.59 -12.61
N ASN A 57 100.11 39.17 -11.93
CA ASN A 57 99.09 38.30 -12.52
C ASN A 57 98.31 38.99 -13.66
N ARG A 58 98.12 40.32 -13.60
CA ARG A 58 97.52 41.11 -14.69
C ARG A 58 98.41 41.10 -15.94
N ARG A 59 99.73 41.18 -15.75
CA ARG A 59 100.73 41.22 -16.83
C ARG A 59 101.05 39.84 -17.39
N TYR A 60 101.04 38.81 -16.54
CA TYR A 60 101.34 37.42 -16.88
C TYR A 60 100.21 36.47 -16.46
N PRO A 61 99.00 36.62 -17.04
CA PRO A 61 97.78 35.91 -16.58
C PRO A 61 97.78 34.40 -16.84
N LYS A 62 98.82 33.85 -17.48
CA LYS A 62 98.97 32.40 -17.70
C LYS A 62 100.00 31.76 -16.76
N ASP A 63 100.72 32.55 -15.96
CA ASP A 63 101.70 32.03 -15.03
C ASP A 63 101.03 31.43 -13.79
N ARG A 64 101.17 30.11 -13.64
CA ARG A 64 100.50 29.35 -12.58
C ARG A 64 101.07 29.63 -11.19
N ASP A 65 102.36 29.95 -11.08
CA ASP A 65 102.97 30.18 -9.77
C ASP A 65 102.61 31.55 -9.22
N TRP A 66 102.50 32.56 -10.09
CA TRP A 66 102.01 33.88 -9.73
C TRP A 66 100.51 33.92 -9.45
N GLN A 67 99.71 33.17 -10.19
CA GLN A 67 98.30 32.96 -9.84
C GLN A 67 98.16 32.33 -8.45
N ARG A 68 99.00 31.35 -8.09
CA ARG A 68 98.97 30.71 -6.76
C ARG A 68 99.42 31.67 -5.65
N ARG A 69 100.43 32.49 -5.92
CA ARG A 69 100.89 33.56 -5.02
C ARG A 69 99.78 34.58 -4.77
N LEU A 70 99.14 35.08 -5.83
CA LEU A 70 97.98 35.96 -5.71
C LEU A 70 96.85 35.32 -4.89
N ALA A 71 96.52 34.06 -5.18
CA ALA A 71 95.44 33.36 -4.51
C ALA A 71 95.68 33.17 -3.00
N ARG A 72 96.91 32.85 -2.58
CA ARG A 72 97.29 32.71 -1.16
C ARG A 72 97.24 34.03 -0.40
N VAL A 73 97.81 35.10 -0.97
CA VAL A 73 97.83 36.41 -0.30
C VAL A 73 96.44 37.03 -0.25
N ALA A 74 95.60 36.78 -1.26
CA ALA A 74 94.19 37.17 -1.23
C ALA A 74 93.42 36.45 -0.10
N VAL A 75 93.78 35.21 0.27
CA VAL A 75 93.22 34.54 1.47
C VAL A 75 93.71 35.20 2.75
N TRP A 76 95.02 35.50 2.86
CA TRP A 76 95.61 36.12 4.05
C TRP A 76 95.15 37.55 4.31
N THR A 77 94.69 38.24 3.27
CA THR A 77 94.18 39.61 3.34
C THR A 77 92.65 39.71 3.36
N GLU A 78 91.96 38.58 3.63
CA GLU A 78 90.50 38.52 3.74
C GLU A 78 89.74 38.99 2.48
N ARG A 79 90.27 38.69 1.27
CA ARG A 79 89.67 39.00 -0.03
C ARG A 79 89.12 37.73 -0.72
N PRO A 80 88.01 37.14 -0.22
CA PRO A 80 87.55 35.82 -0.67
C PRO A 80 87.12 35.78 -2.15
N ALA A 81 86.61 36.87 -2.73
CA ALA A 81 86.20 36.90 -4.14
C ALA A 81 87.39 36.82 -5.11
N GLU A 82 88.46 37.54 -4.81
CA GLU A 82 89.69 37.56 -5.60
C GLU A 82 90.53 36.30 -5.39
N ALA A 83 90.59 35.83 -4.14
CA ALA A 83 91.12 34.52 -3.82
C ALA A 83 90.37 33.45 -4.64
N TYR A 84 89.03 33.49 -4.66
CA TYR A 84 88.24 32.53 -5.41
C TYR A 84 88.50 32.62 -6.92
N ALA A 85 88.58 33.83 -7.49
CA ALA A 85 88.87 34.01 -8.91
C ALA A 85 90.25 33.43 -9.30
N ALA A 86 91.28 33.67 -8.49
CA ALA A 86 92.63 33.16 -8.73
C ALA A 86 92.72 31.64 -8.53
N TRP A 87 92.14 31.10 -7.44
CA TRP A 87 92.05 29.66 -7.21
C TRP A 87 91.24 28.93 -8.29
N LYS A 88 90.10 29.50 -8.72
CA LYS A 88 89.27 28.99 -9.82
C LYS A 88 90.03 28.99 -11.15
N GLY A 89 90.78 30.05 -11.46
CA GLY A 89 91.61 30.15 -12.66
C GLY A 89 92.69 29.06 -12.71
N LEU A 90 93.37 28.81 -11.59
CA LEU A 90 94.33 27.71 -11.46
C LEU A 90 93.68 26.35 -11.73
N PHE A 91 92.51 26.12 -11.12
CA PHE A 91 91.75 24.90 -11.33
C PHE A 91 91.28 24.75 -12.79
N GLN A 92 90.78 25.79 -13.44
CA GLN A 92 90.40 25.72 -14.85
C GLN A 92 91.59 25.51 -15.80
N SER A 93 92.80 25.97 -15.41
CA SER A 93 94.04 25.77 -16.19
C SER A 93 94.63 24.36 -16.13
N GLY A 94 94.00 23.44 -15.38
CA GLY A 94 94.43 22.04 -15.25
C GLY A 94 95.26 21.72 -14.00
N VAL A 95 95.49 22.68 -13.09
CA VAL A 95 96.19 22.41 -11.82
C VAL A 95 95.26 21.64 -10.87
N ARG A 96 95.74 20.53 -10.31
CA ARG A 96 94.94 19.60 -9.48
C ARG A 96 95.62 19.22 -8.15
N ASP A 97 96.57 20.02 -7.67
CA ASP A 97 97.20 19.76 -6.37
C ASP A 97 96.19 19.90 -5.20
N ARG A 98 96.55 19.35 -4.04
CA ARG A 98 95.66 19.27 -2.87
C ARG A 98 95.24 20.65 -2.35
N GLU A 99 96.09 21.65 -2.49
CA GLU A 99 95.83 23.01 -2.02
C GLU A 99 94.79 23.70 -2.90
N VAL A 100 95.01 23.73 -4.22
CA VAL A 100 94.07 24.30 -5.20
C VAL A 100 92.70 23.62 -5.06
N VAL A 101 92.66 22.30 -4.98
CA VAL A 101 91.39 21.54 -4.89
C VAL A 101 90.64 21.81 -3.58
N ASN A 102 91.32 22.03 -2.46
CA ASN A 102 90.68 22.32 -1.16
C ASN A 102 90.13 23.74 -1.09
N GLU A 103 90.93 24.73 -1.51
CA GLU A 103 90.52 26.13 -1.48
C GLU A 103 89.41 26.42 -2.49
N VAL A 104 89.48 25.87 -3.71
CA VAL A 104 88.39 26.01 -4.69
C VAL A 104 87.10 25.38 -4.16
N PHE A 105 87.15 24.22 -3.48
CA PHE A 105 85.94 23.60 -2.91
C PHE A 105 85.32 24.43 -1.78
N ARG A 106 86.14 24.90 -0.83
CA ARG A 106 85.67 25.73 0.28
C ARG A 106 85.04 27.02 -0.23
N LEU A 107 85.73 27.71 -1.14
CA LEU A 107 85.27 28.99 -1.69
C LEU A 107 84.11 28.82 -2.68
N ALA A 108 84.12 27.83 -3.57
CA ALA A 108 83.00 27.56 -4.47
C ALA A 108 81.72 27.18 -3.71
N THR A 109 81.85 26.49 -2.57
CA THR A 109 80.71 26.19 -1.68
C THR A 109 80.17 27.48 -1.06
N HIS A 110 81.05 28.35 -0.55
CA HIS A 110 80.67 29.65 0.02
C HIS A 110 79.99 30.57 -1.00
N PHE A 111 80.53 30.66 -2.22
CA PHE A 111 79.97 31.46 -3.32
C PHE A 111 78.85 30.75 -4.10
N ASN A 112 78.49 29.54 -3.71
CA ASN A 112 77.42 28.76 -4.32
C ASN A 112 77.62 28.46 -5.84
N ASP A 113 78.87 28.47 -6.33
CA ASP A 113 79.22 28.29 -7.75
C ASP A 113 79.05 26.82 -8.17
N ALA A 114 77.83 26.48 -8.58
CA ALA A 114 77.45 25.11 -8.91
C ALA A 114 78.26 24.48 -10.06
N PRO A 115 78.54 25.17 -11.19
CA PRO A 115 79.40 24.63 -12.24
C PRO A 115 80.77 24.15 -11.74
N ILE A 116 81.44 24.97 -10.91
CA ILE A 116 82.75 24.60 -10.36
C ILE A 116 82.62 23.46 -9.33
N LEU A 117 81.56 23.44 -8.54
CA LEU A 117 81.30 22.33 -7.61
C LEU A 117 81.07 21.00 -8.34
N ILE A 118 80.41 21.01 -9.50
CA ILE A 118 80.24 19.82 -10.36
C ILE A 118 81.59 19.36 -10.92
N GLU A 119 82.40 20.28 -11.45
CA GLU A 119 83.74 19.95 -11.96
C GLU A 119 84.65 19.39 -10.87
N LEU A 120 84.63 19.98 -9.67
CA LEU A 120 85.34 19.49 -8.50
C LEU A 120 84.88 18.10 -8.08
N TRP A 121 83.57 17.84 -8.16
CA TRP A 121 83.02 16.53 -7.83
C TRP A 121 83.58 15.44 -8.75
N HIS A 122 83.55 15.68 -10.08
CA HIS A 122 84.14 14.75 -11.06
C HIS A 122 85.66 14.61 -10.90
N ALA A 123 86.36 15.69 -10.56
CA ALA A 123 87.82 15.68 -10.38
C ALA A 123 88.26 14.93 -9.11
N ARG A 124 87.44 14.91 -8.05
CA ARG A 124 87.81 14.32 -6.75
C ARG A 124 87.52 12.82 -6.62
N ARG A 125 86.54 12.27 -7.33
CA ARG A 125 86.04 10.90 -7.09
C ARG A 125 86.12 9.98 -8.32
N GLY A 126 87.30 9.83 -8.90
CA GLY A 126 87.54 8.97 -10.06
C GLY A 126 87.36 7.45 -9.87
N SER A 127 86.92 6.92 -8.71
CA SER A 127 86.74 5.47 -8.50
C SER A 127 86.00 5.04 -7.23
N ARG A 128 85.24 5.90 -6.54
CA ARG A 128 84.40 5.47 -5.40
C ARG A 128 82.97 5.28 -5.87
N ASP A 129 82.34 4.20 -5.41
CA ASP A 129 80.90 4.00 -5.54
C ASP A 129 80.19 5.22 -4.94
N MET A 130 79.31 5.82 -5.74
CA MET A 130 78.55 7.00 -5.34
C MET A 130 77.48 6.55 -4.35
N SER A 131 77.35 7.25 -3.22
CA SER A 131 76.22 7.01 -2.31
C SER A 131 74.96 7.71 -2.83
N GLU A 132 73.78 7.27 -2.39
CA GLU A 132 72.51 7.91 -2.73
C GLU A 132 72.49 9.40 -2.33
N ALA A 133 73.00 9.74 -1.15
CA ALA A 133 73.11 11.12 -0.68
C ALA A 133 74.09 11.96 -1.51
N ASP A 134 75.22 11.38 -1.95
CA ASP A 134 76.14 12.07 -2.85
C ASP A 134 75.48 12.38 -4.20
N ALA A 135 74.61 11.48 -4.69
CA ALA A 135 73.90 11.65 -5.95
C ALA A 135 72.78 12.68 -5.88
N GLU A 136 72.01 12.72 -4.80
CA GLU A 136 71.02 13.77 -4.56
C GLU A 136 71.68 15.15 -4.50
N HIS A 137 72.81 15.27 -3.80
CA HIS A 137 73.55 16.52 -3.71
C HIS A 137 74.08 16.96 -5.08
N LEU A 138 74.65 16.02 -5.86
CA LEU A 138 75.13 16.31 -7.20
C LEU A 138 73.97 16.66 -8.16
N ALA A 139 72.82 16.00 -8.06
CA ALA A 139 71.63 16.34 -8.84
C ALA A 139 71.17 17.77 -8.57
N ALA A 140 71.11 18.18 -7.30
CA ALA A 140 70.78 19.56 -6.92
C ALA A 140 71.79 20.58 -7.47
N LEU A 141 73.09 20.22 -7.53
CA LEU A 141 74.10 21.07 -8.17
C LEU A 141 73.84 21.23 -9.67
N TYR A 142 73.51 20.16 -10.40
CA TYR A 142 73.18 20.23 -11.82
C TYR A 142 71.95 21.11 -12.09
N GLU A 143 70.93 21.04 -11.24
CA GLU A 143 69.76 21.91 -11.35
C GLU A 143 70.10 23.38 -11.10
N ARG A 144 70.84 23.66 -10.03
CA ARG A 144 71.28 25.02 -9.69
C ARG A 144 72.21 25.62 -10.75
N ALA A 145 72.97 24.78 -11.43
CA ALA A 145 73.81 25.17 -12.56
C ALA A 145 73.01 25.38 -13.87
N TYR A 146 71.68 25.20 -13.88
CA TYR A 146 70.83 25.20 -15.08
C TYR A 146 71.28 24.18 -16.14
N ARG A 147 71.88 23.06 -15.70
CA ARG A 147 72.36 21.96 -16.56
C ARG A 147 71.71 20.61 -16.19
N PRO A 148 70.37 20.53 -16.05
CA PRO A 148 69.72 19.29 -15.61
C PRO A 148 69.86 18.14 -16.62
N VAL A 149 69.92 18.43 -17.93
CA VAL A 149 70.08 17.40 -18.97
C VAL A 149 71.47 16.76 -18.93
N ASP A 150 72.51 17.54 -18.64
CA ASP A 150 73.88 17.03 -18.50
C ASP A 150 73.99 16.13 -17.26
N GLY A 151 73.38 16.57 -16.16
CA GLY A 151 73.26 15.75 -14.94
C GLY A 151 72.49 14.46 -15.18
N ALA A 152 71.36 14.54 -15.89
CA ALA A 152 70.54 13.38 -16.21
C ALA A 152 71.31 12.33 -17.02
N ARG A 153 72.02 12.74 -18.08
CA ARG A 153 72.88 11.85 -18.87
C ARG A 153 74.00 11.23 -18.04
N HIS A 154 74.59 12.01 -17.14
CA HIS A 154 75.62 11.51 -16.23
C HIS A 154 75.06 10.38 -15.35
N PHE A 155 73.91 10.60 -14.71
CA PHE A 155 73.29 9.59 -13.87
C PHE A 155 72.78 8.38 -14.66
N GLU A 156 72.24 8.55 -15.86
CA GLU A 156 71.83 7.45 -16.76
C GLU A 156 73.03 6.56 -17.15
N GLN A 157 74.17 7.18 -17.47
CA GLN A 157 75.40 6.44 -17.76
C GLN A 157 75.94 5.68 -16.54
N GLN A 158 75.88 6.28 -15.35
CA GLN A 158 76.30 5.63 -14.12
C GLN A 158 75.36 4.48 -13.74
N TYR A 159 74.05 4.67 -13.93
CA TYR A 159 73.06 3.63 -13.74
C TYR A 159 73.36 2.41 -14.61
N GLY A 160 73.65 2.60 -15.91
CA GLY A 160 74.03 1.51 -16.81
C GLY A 160 75.33 0.77 -16.45
N ARG A 161 76.18 1.36 -15.59
CA ARG A 161 77.42 0.74 -15.10
C ARG A 161 77.27 0.03 -13.76
N GLN A 162 76.54 0.65 -12.84
CA GLN A 162 76.47 0.23 -11.43
C GLN A 162 75.18 -0.50 -11.09
N GLY A 163 74.11 -0.31 -11.88
CA GLY A 163 72.81 -0.96 -11.68
C GLY A 163 71.98 -0.44 -10.49
N HIS A 164 72.48 0.54 -9.71
CA HIS A 164 71.74 1.07 -8.57
C HIS A 164 70.52 1.91 -9.00
N HIS A 165 69.30 1.50 -8.66
CA HIS A 165 68.05 2.14 -9.11
C HIS A 165 67.96 3.64 -8.78
N TRP A 166 68.50 4.08 -7.63
CA TRP A 166 68.50 5.50 -7.24
C TRP A 166 69.27 6.38 -8.23
N LEU A 167 70.26 5.86 -8.96
CA LEU A 167 70.92 6.57 -10.06
C LEU A 167 69.95 6.86 -11.21
N GLY A 168 69.23 5.81 -11.65
CA GLY A 168 68.21 5.95 -12.68
C GLY A 168 67.10 6.92 -12.26
N LEU A 169 66.73 6.93 -10.98
CA LEU A 169 65.74 7.87 -10.45
C LEU A 169 66.22 9.33 -10.52
N GLN A 170 67.49 9.62 -10.17
CA GLN A 170 68.03 10.96 -10.34
C GLN A 170 68.04 11.38 -11.81
N ALA A 171 68.42 10.47 -12.72
CA ALA A 171 68.37 10.72 -14.15
C ALA A 171 66.95 11.06 -14.62
N ALA A 172 65.97 10.23 -14.29
CA ALA A 172 64.58 10.40 -14.71
C ALA A 172 63.95 11.69 -14.15
N ARG A 173 64.20 12.02 -12.87
CA ARG A 173 63.71 13.26 -12.24
C ARG A 173 64.30 14.50 -12.91
N LEU A 174 65.60 14.51 -13.20
CA LEU A 174 66.25 15.64 -13.87
C LEU A 174 65.76 15.80 -15.32
N TYR A 175 65.59 14.71 -16.07
CA TYR A 175 64.97 14.75 -17.38
C TYR A 175 63.54 15.32 -17.31
N ALA A 176 62.71 14.84 -16.38
CA ALA A 176 61.34 15.31 -16.22
C ALA A 176 61.24 16.80 -15.84
N ARG A 177 62.15 17.29 -15.00
CA ARG A 177 62.23 18.72 -14.63
C ARG A 177 62.78 19.60 -15.75
N ALA A 178 63.62 19.05 -16.62
CA ALA A 178 64.09 19.71 -17.84
C ALA A 178 63.04 19.72 -18.98
N GLY A 179 61.84 19.15 -18.77
CA GLY A 179 60.81 18.98 -19.81
C GLY A 179 61.16 17.93 -20.87
N ARG A 180 62.18 17.09 -20.61
CA ARG A 180 62.65 16.01 -21.48
C ARG A 180 61.89 14.71 -21.16
N ASP A 181 60.57 14.76 -21.31
CA ASP A 181 59.66 13.71 -20.83
C ASP A 181 59.91 12.36 -21.50
N ASP A 182 60.22 12.35 -22.79
CA ASP A 182 60.49 11.13 -23.55
C ASP A 182 61.73 10.40 -23.01
N ASP A 183 62.75 11.15 -22.56
CA ASP A 183 63.92 10.57 -21.91
C ASP A 183 63.59 10.07 -20.51
N ALA A 184 62.83 10.84 -19.72
CA ALA A 184 62.41 10.43 -18.39
C ALA A 184 61.56 9.15 -18.43
N ILE A 185 60.59 9.07 -19.35
CA ILE A 185 59.74 7.89 -19.56
C ILE A 185 60.59 6.67 -19.94
N ARG A 186 61.57 6.84 -20.84
CA ARG A 186 62.49 5.76 -21.21
C ARG A 186 63.23 5.22 -19.99
N VAL A 187 63.81 6.10 -19.18
CA VAL A 187 64.53 5.69 -17.96
C VAL A 187 63.60 5.01 -16.95
N TYR A 188 62.39 5.53 -16.73
CA TYR A 188 61.41 4.87 -15.87
C TYR A 188 60.99 3.49 -16.38
N ARG A 189 60.84 3.30 -17.70
CA ARG A 189 60.56 1.97 -18.27
C ARG A 189 61.68 0.98 -18.00
N THR A 190 62.94 1.39 -18.17
CA THR A 190 64.09 0.55 -17.84
C THR A 190 64.13 0.19 -16.35
N LEU A 191 63.79 1.13 -15.46
CA LEU A 191 63.68 0.85 -14.03
C LEU A 191 62.56 -0.17 -13.70
N LEU A 192 61.45 -0.13 -14.44
CA LEU A 192 60.33 -1.06 -14.26
C LEU A 192 60.62 -2.48 -14.79
N GLU A 193 61.60 -2.65 -15.68
CA GLU A 193 62.04 -3.99 -16.12
C GLU A 193 62.67 -4.79 -14.96
N SER A 194 63.33 -4.12 -14.01
CA SER A 194 63.91 -4.77 -12.82
C SER A 194 62.96 -4.81 -11.63
N GLU A 195 62.12 -3.79 -11.43
CA GLU A 195 61.11 -3.74 -10.36
C GLU A 195 59.69 -3.46 -10.92
N PRO A 196 59.04 -4.46 -11.55
CA PRO A 196 57.74 -4.26 -12.18
C PRO A 196 56.60 -3.96 -11.18
N ALA A 197 56.79 -4.28 -9.89
CA ALA A 197 55.84 -3.97 -8.82
C ALA A 197 55.96 -2.53 -8.26
N ASN A 198 56.90 -1.71 -8.76
CA ASN A 198 57.10 -0.36 -8.23
C ASN A 198 56.04 0.63 -8.75
N GLY A 199 54.90 0.68 -8.06
CA GLY A 199 53.75 1.51 -8.44
C GLY A 199 54.07 3.01 -8.53
N GLY A 200 54.99 3.52 -7.71
CA GLY A 200 55.39 4.94 -7.74
C GLY A 200 56.09 5.33 -9.04
N TRP A 201 57.00 4.49 -9.54
CA TRP A 201 57.70 4.71 -10.81
C TRP A 201 56.75 4.56 -11.99
N LEU A 202 55.90 3.54 -11.95
CA LEU A 202 54.88 3.27 -12.96
C LEU A 202 53.90 4.43 -13.12
N LEU A 203 53.32 4.92 -12.02
CA LEU A 203 52.41 6.06 -12.02
C LEU A 203 53.08 7.33 -12.51
N THR A 204 54.35 7.56 -12.14
CA THR A 204 55.11 8.72 -12.64
C THR A 204 55.30 8.64 -14.15
N ALA A 205 55.69 7.48 -14.68
CA ALA A 205 55.83 7.27 -16.12
C ALA A 205 54.50 7.45 -16.86
N ALA A 206 53.40 6.89 -16.33
CA ALA A 206 52.07 7.03 -16.91
C ALA A 206 51.60 8.50 -16.93
N ARG A 207 51.84 9.27 -15.86
CA ARG A 207 51.51 10.71 -15.82
C ARG A 207 52.32 11.52 -16.82
N LEU A 208 53.59 11.18 -17.03
CA LEU A 208 54.41 11.82 -18.07
C LEU A 208 53.87 11.53 -19.47
N GLU A 209 53.43 10.29 -19.74
CA GLU A 209 52.76 9.94 -21.01
C GLU A 209 51.44 10.72 -21.19
N ILE A 210 50.63 10.84 -20.13
CA ILE A 210 49.39 11.65 -20.14
C ILE A 210 49.70 13.13 -20.40
N ARG A 211 50.75 13.69 -19.78
CA ARG A 211 51.18 15.09 -19.99
C ARG A 211 51.58 15.36 -21.45
N ARG A 212 52.06 14.35 -22.15
CA ARG A 212 52.40 14.39 -23.59
C ARG A 212 51.22 14.06 -24.50
N ASP A 213 50.02 13.97 -23.95
CA ASP A 213 48.77 13.55 -24.60
C ASP A 213 48.82 12.14 -25.23
N ARG A 214 49.75 11.29 -24.76
CA ARG A 214 49.89 9.89 -25.18
C ARG A 214 49.11 8.96 -24.26
N ARG A 215 47.83 9.26 -24.07
CA ARG A 215 46.93 8.54 -23.15
C ARG A 215 46.83 7.04 -23.44
N ARG A 216 46.91 6.64 -24.72
CA ARG A 216 46.91 5.22 -25.11
C ARG A 216 48.18 4.50 -24.65
N ALA A 217 49.34 5.12 -24.81
CA ALA A 217 50.61 4.55 -24.33
C ALA A 217 50.65 4.43 -22.80
N ALA A 218 50.04 5.40 -22.08
CA ALA A 218 49.86 5.30 -20.64
C ALA A 218 48.96 4.12 -20.25
N LEU A 219 47.84 3.91 -20.96
CA LEU A 219 46.95 2.77 -20.73
C LEU A 219 47.69 1.45 -20.95
N ASP A 220 48.36 1.29 -22.10
CA ASP A 220 49.08 0.05 -22.43
C ASP A 220 50.19 -0.24 -21.41
N LEU A 221 50.91 0.80 -20.95
CA LEU A 221 51.92 0.68 -19.90
C LEU A 221 51.34 0.19 -18.57
N LEU A 222 50.23 0.79 -18.12
CA LEU A 222 49.58 0.40 -16.86
C LEU A 222 49.00 -1.01 -16.96
N LYS A 223 48.35 -1.36 -18.08
CA LYS A 223 47.79 -2.71 -18.31
C LYS A 223 48.87 -3.79 -18.27
N ALA A 224 50.04 -3.55 -18.87
CA ALA A 224 51.14 -4.51 -18.86
C ALA A 224 51.64 -4.85 -17.45
N HIS A 225 51.42 -3.97 -16.48
CA HIS A 225 51.86 -4.15 -15.09
C HIS A 225 50.75 -4.58 -14.13
N GLN A 226 49.54 -4.86 -14.65
CA GLN A 226 48.36 -5.13 -13.83
C GLN A 226 48.52 -6.29 -12.84
N SER A 227 49.25 -7.34 -13.23
CA SER A 227 49.47 -8.52 -12.39
C SER A 227 50.43 -8.28 -11.22
N TYR A 228 51.15 -7.17 -11.20
CA TYR A 228 52.15 -6.85 -10.17
C TYR A 228 51.64 -5.86 -9.11
N MET A 229 50.45 -5.28 -9.30
CA MET A 229 49.91 -4.27 -8.40
C MET A 229 48.98 -4.89 -7.36
N ASP A 230 49.12 -4.45 -6.11
CA ASP A 230 48.26 -4.87 -5.01
C ASP A 230 46.84 -4.34 -5.20
N ASP A 231 45.84 -5.08 -4.70
CA ASP A 231 44.42 -4.72 -4.83
C ASP A 231 44.06 -3.40 -4.11
N ASP A 232 44.85 -2.97 -3.11
CA ASP A 232 44.65 -1.73 -2.35
C ASP A 232 45.38 -0.51 -2.94
N ALA A 233 46.11 -0.67 -4.05
CA ALA A 233 46.79 0.40 -4.77
C ALA A 233 45.80 1.36 -5.48
N PHE A 234 45.01 2.11 -4.70
CA PHE A 234 43.89 2.93 -5.17
C PHE A 234 44.24 3.84 -6.34
N GLU A 235 45.32 4.61 -6.25
CA GLU A 235 45.70 5.58 -7.28
C GLU A 235 46.06 4.91 -8.61
N TYR A 236 46.66 3.72 -8.56
CA TYR A 236 46.91 2.91 -9.76
C TYR A 236 45.61 2.45 -10.41
N TRP A 237 44.72 1.84 -9.63
CA TRP A 237 43.45 1.32 -10.14
C TRP A 237 42.53 2.44 -10.65
N GLN A 238 42.57 3.62 -10.01
CA GLN A 238 41.84 4.80 -10.46
C GLN A 238 42.32 5.24 -11.86
N ILE A 239 43.63 5.47 -12.05
CA ILE A 239 44.16 5.96 -13.33
C ILE A 239 44.00 4.91 -14.43
N LEU A 240 44.22 3.62 -14.13
CA LEU A 240 43.96 2.54 -15.07
C LEU A 240 42.49 2.51 -15.50
N GLY A 241 41.56 2.59 -14.53
CA GLY A 241 40.12 2.61 -14.78
C GLY A 241 39.68 3.84 -15.59
N ASP A 242 40.22 5.02 -15.29
CA ASP A 242 39.92 6.27 -15.99
C ASP A 242 40.34 6.21 -17.46
N LEU A 243 41.56 5.72 -17.73
CA LEU A 243 42.07 5.57 -19.08
C LEU A 243 41.34 4.47 -19.85
N ALA A 244 41.07 3.33 -19.21
CA ALA A 244 40.32 2.24 -19.82
C ALA A 244 38.91 2.69 -20.21
N TRP A 245 38.22 3.41 -19.30
CA TRP A 245 36.92 4.02 -19.56
C TRP A 245 36.95 5.01 -20.73
N LEU A 246 37.97 5.90 -20.78
CA LEU A 246 38.14 6.86 -21.87
C LEU A 246 38.23 6.18 -23.25
N PHE A 247 38.82 4.99 -23.31
CA PHE A 247 38.99 4.20 -24.53
C PHE A 247 37.93 3.11 -24.73
N GLN A 248 36.86 3.10 -23.94
CA GLN A 248 35.78 2.08 -23.98
C GLN A 248 36.30 0.63 -23.83
N ASP A 249 37.38 0.45 -23.06
CA ASP A 249 37.90 -0.86 -22.67
C ASP A 249 37.21 -1.32 -21.38
N ASP A 250 35.95 -1.71 -21.52
CA ASP A 250 35.04 -1.97 -20.39
C ASP A 250 35.53 -3.12 -19.49
N VAL A 251 36.17 -4.14 -20.07
CA VAL A 251 36.74 -5.27 -19.32
C VAL A 251 37.85 -4.79 -18.37
N THR A 252 38.78 -3.98 -18.89
CA THR A 252 39.87 -3.43 -18.08
C THR A 252 39.34 -2.41 -17.08
N ALA A 253 38.41 -1.56 -17.48
CA ALA A 253 37.78 -0.56 -16.62
C ALA A 253 37.03 -1.23 -15.46
N ALA A 254 36.23 -2.25 -15.72
CA ALA A 254 35.48 -2.99 -14.70
C ALA A 254 36.44 -3.68 -13.71
N ALA A 255 37.49 -4.34 -14.22
CA ALA A 255 38.50 -4.96 -13.37
C ALA A 255 39.21 -3.95 -12.46
N ALA A 256 39.51 -2.75 -12.96
CA ALA A 256 40.15 -1.69 -12.19
C ALA A 256 39.19 -1.06 -11.16
N TYR A 257 37.97 -0.68 -11.57
CA TYR A 257 37.01 -0.06 -10.66
C TYR A 257 36.50 -1.02 -9.58
N ARG A 258 36.45 -2.35 -9.82
CA ARG A 258 36.13 -3.33 -8.75
C ARG A 258 37.07 -3.22 -7.54
N ARG A 259 38.30 -2.73 -7.75
CA ARG A 259 39.30 -2.47 -6.71
C ARG A 259 39.24 -1.04 -6.22
N ALA A 260 39.18 -0.06 -7.14
CA ALA A 260 39.15 1.35 -6.78
C ALA A 260 37.88 1.77 -6.02
N ALA A 261 36.68 1.31 -6.43
CA ALA A 261 35.40 1.77 -5.91
C ALA A 261 35.08 1.33 -4.47
N ILE A 262 35.80 0.33 -3.97
CA ILE A 262 35.63 -0.23 -2.61
C ILE A 262 36.65 0.32 -1.63
N ALA A 263 37.63 1.11 -2.10
CA ALA A 263 38.66 1.71 -1.27
C ALA A 263 38.08 2.84 -0.41
N PRO A 264 38.65 3.12 0.78
CA PRO A 264 38.22 4.24 1.62
C PRO A 264 38.31 5.61 0.93
N ALA A 265 39.27 5.76 0.01
CA ALA A 265 39.48 6.99 -0.77
C ALA A 265 38.57 7.12 -2.01
N ALA A 266 37.73 6.12 -2.30
CA ALA A 266 36.86 6.11 -3.47
C ALA A 266 35.84 7.26 -3.43
N THR A 267 35.68 7.93 -4.56
CA THR A 267 34.69 9.00 -4.74
C THR A 267 33.39 8.46 -5.34
N LEU A 268 32.45 9.36 -5.63
CA LEU A 268 31.23 9.01 -6.37
C LEU A 268 31.57 8.47 -7.77
N VAL A 269 32.64 8.98 -8.42
CA VAL A 269 32.97 8.68 -9.81
C VAL A 269 33.33 7.20 -10.01
N GLU A 270 34.22 6.64 -9.17
CA GLU A 270 34.61 5.23 -9.30
C GLU A 270 33.42 4.30 -9.04
N ARG A 271 32.58 4.66 -8.07
CA ARG A 271 31.39 3.88 -7.70
C ARG A 271 30.34 3.90 -8.80
N ASP A 272 30.02 5.08 -9.35
CA ASP A 272 29.05 5.23 -10.44
C ASP A 272 29.50 4.49 -11.70
N ARG A 273 30.78 4.63 -12.07
CA ARG A 273 31.33 3.92 -13.25
C ARG A 273 31.34 2.42 -13.04
N LEU A 274 31.67 1.93 -11.84
CA LEU A 274 31.57 0.50 -11.55
C LEU A 274 30.12 0.03 -11.65
N THR A 275 29.17 0.74 -11.04
CA THR A 275 27.74 0.39 -11.10
C THR A 275 27.23 0.39 -12.54
N TYR A 276 27.65 1.34 -13.38
CA TYR A 276 27.31 1.35 -14.80
C TYR A 276 27.83 0.13 -15.55
N LEU A 277 29.12 -0.22 -15.37
CA LEU A 277 29.71 -1.38 -16.05
C LEU A 277 29.06 -2.68 -15.58
N LEU A 278 28.83 -2.83 -14.28
CA LEU A 278 28.13 -3.99 -13.73
C LEU A 278 26.69 -4.08 -14.23
N MET A 279 26.00 -2.96 -14.47
CA MET A 279 24.63 -2.97 -15.00
C MET A 279 24.55 -3.64 -16.38
N GLN A 280 25.61 -3.55 -17.19
CA GLN A 280 25.69 -4.21 -18.49
C GLN A 280 26.04 -5.69 -18.39
N GLU A 281 26.82 -6.09 -17.37
CA GLU A 281 27.18 -7.49 -17.13
C GLU A 281 26.05 -8.28 -16.46
N ASP A 282 25.61 -7.81 -15.29
CA ASP A 282 24.53 -8.38 -14.48
C ASP A 282 23.95 -7.27 -13.56
N PRO A 283 22.71 -6.82 -13.81
CA PRO A 283 22.05 -5.80 -12.99
C PRO A 283 22.06 -6.11 -11.49
N LEU A 284 21.92 -7.37 -11.07
CA LEU A 284 21.91 -7.72 -9.66
C LEU A 284 23.29 -7.61 -9.01
N LEU A 285 24.38 -7.78 -9.77
CA LEU A 285 25.72 -7.45 -9.30
C LEU A 285 25.89 -5.94 -9.09
N ALA A 286 25.32 -5.12 -9.97
CA ALA A 286 25.32 -3.66 -9.81
C ALA A 286 24.55 -3.23 -8.55
N ALA A 287 23.39 -3.84 -8.29
CA ALA A 287 22.62 -3.60 -7.07
C ALA A 287 23.39 -4.03 -5.81
N ALA A 288 24.04 -5.20 -5.83
CA ALA A 288 24.85 -5.68 -4.72
C ALA A 288 26.05 -4.75 -4.43
N ALA A 289 26.68 -4.19 -5.47
CA ALA A 289 27.74 -3.19 -5.32
C ALA A 289 27.21 -1.91 -4.66
N ALA A 290 26.06 -1.40 -5.08
CA ALA A 290 25.43 -0.23 -4.46
C ALA A 290 25.12 -0.45 -2.97
N VAL A 291 24.56 -1.61 -2.62
CA VAL A 291 24.32 -1.99 -1.22
C VAL A 291 25.63 -2.04 -0.41
N ARG A 292 26.72 -2.52 -1.00
CA ARG A 292 28.04 -2.54 -0.37
C ARG A 292 28.61 -1.14 -0.17
N PHE A 293 28.45 -0.23 -1.14
CA PHE A 293 28.91 1.16 -0.99
C PHE A 293 28.21 1.88 0.15
N HIS A 294 26.89 1.67 0.31
CA HIS A 294 26.16 2.17 1.48
C HIS A 294 26.76 1.65 2.79
N ALA A 295 27.03 0.35 2.89
CA ALA A 295 27.65 -0.25 4.08
C ALA A 295 29.05 0.30 4.39
N GLN A 296 29.74 0.86 3.39
CA GLN A 296 31.04 1.53 3.52
C GLN A 296 30.93 3.05 3.81
N GLY A 297 29.72 3.57 4.02
CA GLY A 297 29.47 4.97 4.40
C GLY A 297 29.20 5.93 3.24
N ALA A 298 28.90 5.43 2.02
CA ALA A 298 28.66 6.26 0.84
C ALA A 298 27.31 7.01 0.83
N GLY A 299 26.46 6.82 1.85
CA GLY A 299 25.17 7.52 2.02
C GLY A 299 23.95 6.75 1.49
N ALA A 300 22.76 7.21 1.87
CA ALA A 300 21.50 6.50 1.68
C ALA A 300 21.07 6.34 0.21
N THR A 301 21.49 7.24 -0.70
CA THR A 301 21.13 7.20 -2.14
C THR A 301 21.56 5.91 -2.84
N TRP A 302 22.60 5.24 -2.35
CA TRP A 302 23.02 3.95 -2.87
C TRP A 302 22.04 2.81 -2.54
N LEU A 303 21.32 2.90 -1.42
CA LEU A 303 20.21 1.98 -1.15
C LEU A 303 19.06 2.21 -2.13
N LEU A 304 18.74 3.47 -2.44
CA LEU A 304 17.72 3.79 -3.46
C LEU A 304 18.09 3.17 -4.81
N ARG A 305 19.34 3.38 -5.27
CA ARG A 305 19.83 2.81 -6.52
C ARG A 305 19.74 1.29 -6.56
N ALA A 306 20.09 0.62 -5.45
CA ALA A 306 19.95 -0.82 -5.35
C ALA A 306 18.48 -1.28 -5.44
N LEU A 307 17.57 -0.59 -4.75
CA LEU A 307 16.14 -0.90 -4.78
C LEU A 307 15.54 -0.69 -6.18
N GLU A 308 15.91 0.38 -6.89
CA GLU A 308 15.48 0.61 -8.28
C GLU A 308 15.83 -0.59 -9.17
N ILE A 309 17.08 -1.05 -9.09
CA ILE A 309 17.56 -2.16 -9.91
C ILE A 309 16.87 -3.47 -9.50
N GLN A 310 16.76 -3.74 -8.20
CA GLN A 310 16.17 -4.98 -7.68
C GLN A 310 14.67 -5.08 -8.01
N VAL A 311 13.90 -4.01 -7.85
CA VAL A 311 12.47 -3.99 -8.18
C VAL A 311 12.27 -4.11 -9.69
N ALA A 312 13.07 -3.42 -10.51
CA ALA A 312 12.98 -3.49 -11.97
C ALA A 312 13.29 -4.89 -12.54
N HIS A 313 14.05 -5.71 -11.81
CA HIS A 313 14.40 -7.09 -12.19
C HIS A 313 13.69 -8.15 -11.33
N GLU A 314 12.64 -7.76 -10.60
CA GLU A 314 11.83 -8.67 -9.78
C GLU A 314 12.62 -9.48 -8.73
N ALA A 315 13.76 -8.96 -8.26
CA ALA A 315 14.57 -9.54 -7.19
C ALA A 315 13.98 -9.20 -5.81
N TRP A 316 12.76 -9.67 -5.56
CA TRP A 316 11.95 -9.30 -4.38
C TRP A 316 12.59 -9.65 -3.03
N PRO A 317 13.23 -10.83 -2.84
CA PRO A 317 13.92 -11.14 -1.59
C PRO A 317 15.06 -10.15 -1.28
N GLU A 318 15.86 -9.81 -2.29
CA GLU A 318 16.97 -8.86 -2.21
C GLU A 318 16.45 -7.44 -1.97
N ALA A 319 15.37 -7.04 -2.64
CA ALA A 319 14.70 -5.76 -2.43
C ALA A 319 14.21 -5.61 -0.99
N ARG A 320 13.56 -6.64 -0.43
CA ARG A 320 13.11 -6.63 0.97
C ARG A 320 14.27 -6.56 1.96
N ALA A 321 15.36 -7.29 1.69
CA ALA A 321 16.56 -7.24 2.52
C ALA A 321 17.21 -5.85 2.48
N THR A 322 17.28 -5.22 1.31
CA THR A 322 17.82 -3.86 1.11
C THR A 322 16.95 -2.82 1.79
N LEU A 323 15.64 -2.92 1.66
CA LEU A 323 14.67 -2.06 2.35
C LEU A 323 14.85 -2.13 3.87
N GLY A 324 15.10 -3.32 4.43
CA GLY A 324 15.36 -3.53 5.85
C GLY A 324 16.63 -2.84 6.39
N ARG A 325 17.54 -2.41 5.51
CA ARG A 325 18.76 -1.65 5.86
C ARG A 325 18.53 -0.15 5.96
N ALA A 326 17.49 0.38 5.32
CA ALA A 326 17.12 1.79 5.41
C ALA A 326 16.52 2.10 6.79
N ARG A 327 17.36 2.53 7.74
CA ARG A 327 16.96 2.83 9.14
C ARG A 327 17.53 4.17 9.59
N GLY A 328 16.94 4.76 10.64
CA GLY A 328 17.43 5.99 11.26
C GLY A 328 17.57 7.14 10.27
N LYS A 329 18.76 7.76 10.20
CA LYS A 329 19.03 8.91 9.32
C LYS A 329 18.86 8.59 7.84
N ASP A 330 19.24 7.37 7.42
CA ASP A 330 19.13 6.96 6.02
C ASP A 330 17.66 6.86 5.59
N LEU A 331 16.81 6.29 6.46
CA LEU A 331 15.38 6.21 6.21
C LEU A 331 14.77 7.60 6.04
N ASN A 332 15.09 8.53 6.95
CA ASN A 332 14.56 9.90 6.88
C ASN A 332 14.95 10.59 5.56
N THR A 333 16.23 10.45 5.16
CA THR A 333 16.73 11.03 3.90
C THR A 333 16.03 10.40 2.68
N LEU A 334 15.80 9.10 2.70
CA LEU A 334 15.14 8.39 1.60
C LEU A 334 13.67 8.73 1.48
N LEU A 335 12.97 8.95 2.61
CA LEU A 335 11.55 9.31 2.63
C LEU A 335 11.25 10.68 2.02
N GLU A 336 12.25 11.56 1.85
CA GLU A 336 12.12 12.83 1.15
C GLU A 336 12.10 12.67 -0.37
N ASN A 337 12.61 11.56 -0.91
CA ASN A 337 12.61 11.27 -2.33
C ASN A 337 11.37 10.45 -2.71
N PRO A 338 10.48 10.92 -3.61
CA PRO A 338 9.22 10.24 -3.96
C PRO A 338 9.41 8.83 -4.55
N ARG A 339 10.57 8.52 -5.14
CA ARG A 339 10.85 7.19 -5.71
C ARG A 339 11.02 6.11 -4.63
N PHE A 340 11.52 6.45 -3.45
CA PHE A 340 11.68 5.49 -2.36
C PHE A 340 10.34 4.95 -1.81
N PRO A 341 9.35 5.77 -1.41
CA PRO A 341 8.05 5.26 -0.97
C PRO A 341 7.29 4.54 -2.09
N LEU A 342 7.47 4.91 -3.36
CA LEU A 342 6.97 4.16 -4.52
C LEU A 342 7.53 2.73 -4.55
N LEU A 343 8.86 2.57 -4.51
CA LEU A 343 9.51 1.25 -4.49
C LEU A 343 9.12 0.44 -3.25
N ARG A 344 9.04 1.10 -2.09
CA ARG A 344 8.57 0.48 -0.85
C ARG A 344 7.15 -0.05 -0.99
N ALA A 345 6.26 0.69 -1.66
CA ALA A 345 4.90 0.25 -1.92
C ALA A 345 4.85 -1.02 -2.77
N HIS A 346 5.61 -1.07 -3.87
CA HIS A 346 5.68 -2.27 -4.73
C HIS A 346 6.25 -3.50 -4.01
N ILE A 347 7.28 -3.31 -3.17
CA ILE A 347 7.84 -4.40 -2.35
C ILE A 347 6.78 -4.91 -1.36
N MET A 348 6.09 -4.03 -0.64
CA MET A 348 5.05 -4.41 0.31
C MET A 348 3.88 -5.11 -0.38
N GLN A 349 3.47 -4.62 -1.55
CA GLN A 349 2.44 -5.24 -2.39
C GLN A 349 2.83 -6.67 -2.78
N HIS A 350 4.07 -6.89 -3.25
CA HIS A 350 4.54 -8.23 -3.62
C HIS A 350 4.48 -9.23 -2.45
N PHE A 351 4.82 -8.78 -1.23
CA PHE A 351 4.77 -9.63 -0.04
C PHE A 351 3.38 -9.70 0.63
N GLY A 352 2.36 -9.06 0.06
CA GLY A 352 0.98 -9.09 0.54
C GLY A 352 0.68 -8.17 1.75
N ASP A 353 1.56 -7.22 2.07
CA ASP A 353 1.31 -6.21 3.10
C ASP A 353 0.60 -5.00 2.47
N THR A 354 -0.68 -5.20 2.13
CA THR A 354 -1.53 -4.18 1.48
C THR A 354 -1.61 -2.87 2.28
N PRO A 355 -1.81 -2.88 3.62
CA PRO A 355 -1.85 -1.64 4.39
C PRO A 355 -0.55 -0.83 4.30
N ALA A 356 0.61 -1.48 4.41
CA ALA A 356 1.90 -0.80 4.29
C ALA A 356 2.17 -0.31 2.85
N ALA A 357 1.69 -1.06 1.85
CA ALA A 357 1.77 -0.66 0.44
C ALA A 357 0.96 0.62 0.18
N VAL A 358 -0.31 0.64 0.60
CA VAL A 358 -1.20 1.81 0.45
C VAL A 358 -0.63 3.03 1.17
N ALA A 359 -0.17 2.87 2.42
CA ALA A 359 0.42 3.98 3.18
C ALA A 359 1.67 4.56 2.49
N SER A 360 2.53 3.68 1.95
CA SER A 360 3.71 4.11 1.21
C SER A 360 3.35 4.80 -0.10
N MET A 361 2.33 4.32 -0.82
CA MET A 361 1.87 4.95 -2.05
C MET A 361 1.24 6.33 -1.82
N ARG A 362 0.44 6.49 -0.77
CA ARG A 362 -0.09 7.80 -0.36
C ARG A 362 1.04 8.79 -0.06
N GLN A 363 2.11 8.33 0.57
CA GLN A 363 3.30 9.16 0.81
C GLN A 363 3.99 9.56 -0.50
N ALA A 364 4.14 8.64 -1.46
CA ALA A 364 4.71 8.94 -2.76
C ALA A 364 3.89 10.00 -3.52
N LEU A 365 2.56 9.85 -3.53
CA LEU A 365 1.63 10.83 -4.12
C LEU A 365 1.71 12.20 -3.43
N ALA A 366 1.85 12.25 -2.11
CA ALA A 366 1.96 13.51 -1.39
C ALA A 366 3.24 14.29 -1.73
N LEU A 367 4.33 13.59 -2.07
CA LEU A 367 5.62 14.20 -2.43
C LEU A 367 5.67 14.65 -3.90
N ALA A 368 5.02 13.90 -4.79
CA ALA A 368 5.00 14.20 -6.22
C ALA A 368 3.62 13.85 -6.82
N PRO A 369 2.60 14.71 -6.60
CA PRO A 369 1.22 14.43 -7.00
C PRO A 369 1.04 14.39 -8.53
N ASP A 370 1.89 15.11 -9.28
CA ASP A 370 1.81 15.25 -10.74
C ASP A 370 2.74 14.27 -11.50
N ASP A 371 3.39 13.32 -10.81
CA ASP A 371 4.26 12.33 -11.46
C ASP A 371 3.43 11.18 -12.05
N ASP A 372 3.43 11.05 -13.38
CA ASP A 372 2.66 10.04 -14.11
C ASP A 372 2.91 8.61 -13.62
N THR A 373 4.15 8.27 -13.29
CA THR A 373 4.50 6.92 -12.84
C THR A 373 3.86 6.62 -11.49
N ILE A 374 3.89 7.60 -10.59
CA ILE A 374 3.31 7.47 -9.24
C ILE A 374 1.79 7.42 -9.34
N GLN A 375 1.17 8.29 -10.15
CA GLN A 375 -0.28 8.29 -10.33
C GLN A 375 -0.78 6.95 -10.90
N LEU A 376 -0.14 6.43 -11.96
CA LEU A 376 -0.52 5.14 -12.55
C LEU A 376 -0.32 3.98 -11.58
N SER A 377 0.83 3.92 -10.89
CA SER A 377 1.08 2.89 -9.87
C SER A 377 0.08 2.99 -8.71
N ALA A 378 -0.33 4.21 -8.33
CA ALA A 378 -1.31 4.42 -7.29
C ALA A 378 -2.72 3.98 -7.70
N LEU A 379 -3.17 4.32 -8.92
CA LEU A 379 -4.45 3.86 -9.45
C LEU A 379 -4.54 2.32 -9.41
N TRP A 380 -3.54 1.63 -9.94
CA TRP A 380 -3.51 0.16 -9.92
C TRP A 380 -3.47 -0.42 -8.51
N LEU A 381 -2.63 0.13 -7.62
CA LEU A 381 -2.55 -0.35 -6.25
C LEU A 381 -3.86 -0.11 -5.50
N PHE A 382 -4.49 1.06 -5.65
CA PHE A 382 -5.75 1.39 -4.97
C PHE A 382 -6.93 0.60 -5.52
N VAL A 383 -6.95 0.26 -6.82
CA VAL A 383 -7.88 -0.72 -7.39
C VAL A 383 -7.69 -2.08 -6.71
N ALA A 384 -6.45 -2.60 -6.67
CA ALA A 384 -6.15 -3.90 -6.06
C ALA A 384 -6.43 -3.93 -4.55
N ALA A 385 -6.28 -2.80 -3.86
CA ALA A 385 -6.53 -2.65 -2.43
C ALA A 385 -7.98 -2.25 -2.08
N ASN A 386 -8.84 -2.00 -3.08
CA ASN A 386 -10.19 -1.46 -2.92
C ASN A 386 -10.23 -0.15 -2.08
N GLU A 387 -9.28 0.76 -2.30
CA GLU A 387 -9.20 2.06 -1.61
C GLU A 387 -10.10 3.11 -2.29
N GLN A 388 -11.41 2.97 -2.10
CA GLN A 388 -12.44 3.74 -2.82
C GLN A 388 -12.29 5.26 -2.64
N ASP A 389 -12.06 5.76 -1.42
CA ASP A 389 -11.95 7.21 -1.18
C ASP A 389 -10.75 7.83 -1.93
N ALA A 390 -9.64 7.10 -1.97
CA ALA A 390 -8.44 7.55 -2.67
C ALA A 390 -8.67 7.54 -4.19
N LEU A 391 -9.31 6.50 -4.73
CA LEU A 391 -9.69 6.44 -6.15
C LEU A 391 -10.66 7.56 -6.53
N ALA A 392 -11.67 7.83 -5.70
CA ALA A 392 -12.65 8.87 -5.95
C ALA A 392 -11.99 10.26 -5.98
N ALA A 393 -11.08 10.54 -5.05
CA ALA A 393 -10.31 11.78 -5.02
C ALA A 393 -9.40 11.93 -6.26
N MET A 394 -8.71 10.85 -6.67
CA MET A 394 -7.86 10.87 -7.86
C MET A 394 -8.66 11.08 -9.15
N ILE A 395 -9.82 10.43 -9.29
CA ILE A 395 -10.68 10.61 -10.46
C ILE A 395 -11.32 12.00 -10.47
N ALA A 396 -11.74 12.55 -9.32
CA ALA A 396 -12.28 13.90 -9.24
C ALA A 396 -11.25 14.98 -9.61
N ALA A 397 -9.96 14.71 -9.39
CA ALA A 397 -8.85 15.58 -9.81
C ALA A 397 -8.42 15.35 -11.27
N SER A 398 -8.89 14.28 -11.92
CA SER A 398 -8.57 13.93 -13.30
C SER A 398 -9.61 14.50 -14.26
N ASP A 399 -9.16 15.12 -15.34
CA ASP A 399 -10.06 15.59 -16.40
C ASP A 399 -10.37 14.43 -17.36
N ALA A 400 -11.57 13.84 -17.22
CA ALA A 400 -11.95 12.58 -17.86
C ALA A 400 -11.89 12.61 -19.41
N ASP A 401 -12.18 13.77 -20.02
CA ASP A 401 -12.18 13.96 -21.48
C ASP A 401 -10.79 14.28 -22.05
N ALA A 402 -9.84 14.68 -21.20
CA ALA A 402 -8.46 15.02 -21.57
C ALA A 402 -7.42 13.96 -21.12
N ALA A 403 -7.86 12.89 -20.47
CA ALA A 403 -6.98 11.87 -19.92
C ALA A 403 -6.14 11.18 -21.03
N ASP A 404 -4.82 11.20 -20.84
CA ASP A 404 -3.84 10.55 -21.72
C ASP A 404 -4.19 9.05 -21.89
N PRO A 405 -4.09 8.48 -23.12
CA PRO A 405 -4.34 7.06 -23.37
C PRO A 405 -3.65 6.08 -22.41
N ARG A 406 -2.51 6.46 -21.82
CA ARG A 406 -1.80 5.69 -20.80
C ARG A 406 -2.64 5.41 -19.55
N TYR A 407 -3.62 6.25 -19.24
CA TYR A 407 -4.46 6.14 -18.05
C TYR A 407 -5.77 5.39 -18.27
N TRP A 408 -6.23 5.23 -19.51
CA TRP A 408 -7.58 4.73 -19.79
C TRP A 408 -7.86 3.37 -19.15
N GLN A 409 -6.88 2.46 -19.14
CA GLN A 409 -7.06 1.14 -18.51
C GLN A 409 -7.18 1.24 -16.98
N ALA A 410 -6.32 2.02 -16.35
CA ALA A 410 -6.36 2.23 -14.89
C ALA A 410 -7.63 2.99 -14.48
N LEU A 411 -8.06 3.98 -15.27
CA LEU A 411 -9.30 4.73 -15.06
C LEU A 411 -10.54 3.86 -15.31
N ALA A 412 -10.54 3.00 -16.33
CA ALA A 412 -11.60 2.02 -16.56
C ALA A 412 -11.77 1.10 -15.35
N ALA A 413 -10.66 0.54 -14.85
CA ALA A 413 -10.67 -0.30 -13.66
C ALA A 413 -11.12 0.48 -12.41
N ALA A 414 -10.57 1.67 -12.17
CA ALA A 414 -10.93 2.51 -11.01
C ALA A 414 -12.40 2.94 -11.01
N THR A 415 -12.91 3.42 -12.15
CA THR A 415 -14.33 3.79 -12.28
C THR A 415 -15.26 2.59 -12.16
N GLN A 416 -14.85 1.42 -12.65
CA GLN A 416 -15.59 0.17 -12.43
C GLN A 416 -15.59 -0.25 -10.95
N THR A 417 -14.46 -0.17 -10.24
CA THR A 417 -14.37 -0.44 -8.80
C THR A 417 -15.21 0.53 -7.96
N LEU A 418 -15.31 1.79 -8.39
CA LEU A 418 -16.19 2.79 -7.77
C LEU A 418 -17.66 2.63 -8.16
N GLY A 419 -17.99 1.71 -9.08
CA GLY A 419 -19.35 1.51 -9.57
C GLY A 419 -19.89 2.64 -10.47
N ARG A 420 -19.00 3.52 -10.98
CA ARG A 420 -19.30 4.56 -11.97
C ARG A 420 -19.38 3.93 -13.38
N HIS A 421 -20.36 3.05 -13.58
CA HIS A 421 -20.44 2.17 -14.75
C HIS A 421 -20.54 2.90 -16.09
N ALA A 422 -21.20 4.06 -16.14
CA ALA A 422 -21.31 4.88 -17.34
C ALA A 422 -19.93 5.40 -17.82
N GLU A 423 -19.09 5.85 -16.89
CA GLU A 423 -17.74 6.34 -17.18
C GLU A 423 -16.79 5.19 -17.53
N ALA A 424 -16.86 4.09 -16.79
CA ALA A 424 -16.13 2.87 -17.11
C ALA A 424 -16.43 2.41 -18.54
N ARG A 425 -17.70 2.47 -18.97
CA ARG A 425 -18.12 2.14 -20.34
C ARG A 425 -17.48 3.06 -21.36
N GLY A 426 -17.34 4.36 -21.05
CA GLY A 426 -16.62 5.33 -21.89
C GLY A 426 -15.17 4.90 -22.13
N TYR A 427 -14.42 4.64 -21.06
CA TYR A 427 -13.02 4.21 -21.16
C TYR A 427 -12.85 2.86 -21.86
N TYR A 428 -13.67 1.85 -21.56
CA TYR A 428 -13.59 0.56 -22.26
C TYR A 428 -13.87 0.68 -23.76
N ARG A 429 -14.77 1.58 -24.18
CA ARG A 429 -15.00 1.84 -25.61
C ARG A 429 -13.76 2.43 -26.28
N LEU A 430 -13.07 3.36 -25.62
CA LEU A 430 -11.82 3.93 -26.13
C LEU A 430 -10.72 2.86 -26.24
N LEU A 431 -10.57 2.02 -25.21
CA LEU A 431 -9.61 0.91 -25.19
C LEU A 431 -9.88 -0.12 -26.29
N LEU A 432 -11.15 -0.52 -26.48
CA LEU A 432 -11.53 -1.49 -27.52
C LEU A 432 -11.46 -0.92 -28.94
N GLN A 433 -11.48 0.41 -29.12
CA GLN A 433 -11.18 1.02 -30.42
C GLN A 433 -9.69 0.89 -30.78
N GLN A 434 -8.79 1.01 -29.80
CA GLN A 434 -7.35 0.83 -30.01
C GLN A 434 -6.97 -0.65 -30.14
N SER A 435 -7.52 -1.48 -29.27
CA SER A 435 -7.19 -2.90 -29.13
C SER A 435 -8.44 -3.78 -29.21
N PRO A 436 -9.11 -3.85 -30.38
CA PRO A 436 -10.37 -4.60 -30.54
C PRO A 436 -10.22 -6.11 -30.37
N ASN A 437 -8.97 -6.61 -30.47
CA ASN A 437 -8.61 -8.02 -30.39
C ASN A 437 -7.85 -8.37 -29.10
N ASP A 438 -8.09 -7.64 -28.01
CA ASP A 438 -7.60 -8.01 -26.69
C ASP A 438 -8.67 -8.82 -25.92
N PRO A 439 -8.43 -10.11 -25.64
CA PRO A 439 -9.39 -10.95 -24.94
C PRO A 439 -9.62 -10.52 -23.47
N LEU A 440 -8.62 -9.96 -22.78
CA LEU A 440 -8.77 -9.56 -21.38
C LEU A 440 -9.62 -8.28 -21.27
N LEU A 441 -9.42 -7.32 -22.17
CA LEU A 441 -10.28 -6.12 -22.26
C LEU A 441 -11.73 -6.49 -22.58
N LEU A 442 -11.95 -7.46 -23.48
CA LEU A 442 -13.30 -7.96 -23.78
C LEU A 442 -13.98 -8.59 -22.57
N LEU A 443 -13.23 -9.31 -21.72
CA LEU A 443 -13.77 -9.90 -20.50
C LEU A 443 -14.12 -8.86 -19.45
N ASN A 444 -13.23 -7.90 -19.20
CA ASN A 444 -13.52 -6.81 -18.27
C ASN A 444 -14.74 -5.98 -18.72
N TYR A 445 -14.85 -5.73 -20.03
CA TYR A 445 -16.03 -5.07 -20.60
C TYR A 445 -17.29 -5.94 -20.49
N ALA A 446 -17.17 -7.26 -20.65
CA ALA A 446 -18.28 -8.19 -20.45
C ALA A 446 -18.79 -8.17 -19.00
N ASP A 447 -17.90 -8.11 -18.02
CA ASP A 447 -18.25 -8.02 -16.61
C ASP A 447 -18.99 -6.71 -16.29
N LEU A 448 -18.56 -5.59 -16.87
CA LEU A 448 -19.30 -4.32 -16.79
C LEU A 448 -20.69 -4.41 -17.44
N MET A 449 -20.83 -5.07 -18.60
CA MET A 449 -22.12 -5.26 -19.26
C MET A 449 -23.04 -6.18 -18.45
N GLN A 450 -22.49 -7.19 -17.78
CA GLN A 450 -23.24 -8.05 -16.86
C GLN A 450 -23.78 -7.24 -15.68
N ALA A 451 -22.93 -6.43 -15.03
CA ALA A 451 -23.29 -5.61 -13.88
C ALA A 451 -24.37 -4.56 -14.21
N THR A 452 -24.43 -4.10 -15.47
CA THR A 452 -25.43 -3.11 -15.94
C THR A 452 -26.67 -3.77 -16.59
N GLY A 453 -26.94 -5.04 -16.29
CA GLY A 453 -28.15 -5.75 -16.73
C GLY A 453 -28.16 -6.21 -18.20
N GLN A 454 -27.05 -6.05 -18.94
CA GLN A 454 -26.93 -6.41 -20.35
C GLN A 454 -26.33 -7.81 -20.54
N ALA A 455 -26.90 -8.82 -19.88
CA ALA A 455 -26.39 -10.20 -19.87
C ALA A 455 -26.19 -10.79 -21.28
N GLY A 456 -27.08 -10.47 -22.24
CA GLY A 456 -26.96 -10.95 -23.63
C GLY A 456 -25.78 -10.35 -24.40
N LEU A 457 -25.34 -9.13 -24.07
CA LEU A 457 -24.12 -8.55 -24.62
C LEU A 457 -22.88 -9.14 -23.92
N ALA A 458 -22.91 -9.26 -22.60
CA ALA A 458 -21.84 -9.87 -21.81
C ALA A 458 -21.51 -11.29 -22.30
N ALA A 459 -22.52 -12.13 -22.53
CA ALA A 459 -22.34 -13.49 -23.04
C ALA A 459 -21.63 -13.53 -24.41
N ARG A 460 -21.98 -12.62 -25.33
CA ARG A 460 -21.34 -12.52 -26.65
C ARG A 460 -19.88 -12.10 -26.56
N LEU A 461 -19.58 -11.12 -25.70
CA LEU A 461 -18.21 -10.67 -25.45
C LEU A 461 -17.34 -11.78 -24.85
N ARG A 462 -17.84 -12.51 -23.84
CA ARG A 462 -17.16 -13.68 -23.26
C ARG A 462 -16.91 -14.78 -24.29
N GLN A 463 -17.89 -15.05 -25.16
CA GLN A 463 -17.73 -16.04 -26.23
C GLN A 463 -16.65 -15.62 -27.24
N GLN A 464 -16.59 -14.34 -27.60
CA GLN A 464 -15.54 -13.81 -28.48
C GLN A 464 -14.16 -13.95 -27.84
N ALA A 465 -13.99 -13.51 -26.59
CA ALA A 465 -12.74 -13.65 -25.84
C ALA A 465 -12.31 -15.12 -25.72
N TRP A 466 -13.25 -16.03 -25.47
CA TRP A 466 -12.99 -17.47 -25.39
C TRP A 466 -12.40 -18.04 -26.70
N GLN A 467 -12.95 -17.66 -27.85
CA GLN A 467 -12.42 -18.09 -29.15
C GLN A 467 -11.00 -17.58 -29.40
N MET A 468 -10.68 -16.38 -28.93
CA MET A 468 -9.36 -15.77 -29.07
C MET A 468 -8.34 -16.47 -28.17
N LEU A 469 -8.68 -16.69 -26.89
CA LEU A 469 -7.83 -17.39 -25.93
C LEU A 469 -7.54 -18.85 -26.34
N GLN A 470 -8.53 -19.54 -26.93
CA GLN A 470 -8.31 -20.89 -27.49
C GLN A 470 -7.24 -20.93 -28.59
N ARG A 471 -7.21 -19.90 -29.46
CA ARG A 471 -6.23 -19.82 -30.55
C ARG A 471 -4.84 -19.44 -30.03
N ALA A 472 -4.77 -18.69 -28.94
CA ALA A 472 -3.51 -18.22 -28.37
C ALA A 472 -2.64 -19.34 -27.76
N ARG A 473 -3.23 -20.45 -27.27
CA ARG A 473 -2.62 -21.70 -26.68
C ARG A 473 -1.50 -21.58 -25.62
N ARG A 474 -0.75 -20.48 -25.56
CA ARG A 474 0.28 -20.11 -24.57
C ARG A 474 0.28 -18.58 -24.43
N GLY A 475 -0.57 -18.08 -23.54
CA GLY A 475 -0.51 -16.69 -23.07
C GLY A 475 0.31 -16.58 -21.78
N ASP A 476 0.43 -15.35 -21.29
CA ASP A 476 0.85 -15.03 -19.93
C ASP A 476 -0.08 -15.65 -18.86
N ASP A 477 0.29 -15.48 -17.59
CA ASP A 477 -0.46 -16.05 -16.45
C ASP A 477 -1.92 -15.58 -16.45
N GLU A 478 -2.18 -14.30 -16.74
CA GLU A 478 -3.52 -13.72 -16.78
C GLU A 478 -4.39 -14.33 -17.90
N SER A 479 -3.87 -14.41 -19.13
CA SER A 479 -4.58 -15.02 -20.25
C SER A 479 -4.87 -16.51 -19.99
N TYR A 480 -3.93 -17.21 -19.34
CA TYR A 480 -4.13 -18.60 -18.96
C TYR A 480 -5.26 -18.74 -17.94
N LEU A 481 -5.28 -17.92 -16.89
CA LEU A 481 -6.31 -17.96 -15.84
C LEU A 481 -7.68 -17.56 -16.38
N ALA A 482 -7.74 -16.53 -17.22
CA ALA A 482 -8.96 -16.12 -17.91
C ALA A 482 -9.52 -17.25 -18.78
N HIS A 483 -8.65 -17.97 -19.50
CA HIS A 483 -9.05 -19.14 -20.29
C HIS A 483 -9.61 -20.25 -19.40
N VAL A 484 -8.97 -20.54 -18.26
CA VAL A 484 -9.46 -21.54 -17.30
C VAL A 484 -10.83 -21.17 -16.76
N ARG A 485 -11.06 -19.91 -16.36
CA ARG A 485 -12.36 -19.44 -15.85
C ARG A 485 -13.47 -19.68 -16.88
N LEU A 486 -13.26 -19.22 -18.12
CA LEU A 486 -14.23 -19.43 -19.21
C LEU A 486 -14.48 -20.91 -19.54
N GLU A 487 -13.46 -21.76 -19.44
CA GLU A 487 -13.61 -23.20 -19.69
C GLU A 487 -14.47 -23.87 -18.61
N LEU A 488 -14.31 -23.46 -17.35
CA LEU A 488 -15.11 -23.95 -16.23
C LEU A 488 -16.56 -23.47 -16.33
N ASP A 489 -16.79 -22.21 -16.71
CA ASP A 489 -18.13 -21.65 -16.92
C ASP A 489 -18.88 -22.32 -18.08
N ALA A 490 -18.15 -22.71 -19.12
CA ALA A 490 -18.73 -23.36 -20.31
C ALA A 490 -19.10 -24.84 -20.10
N GLN A 491 -18.63 -25.50 -19.02
CA GLN A 491 -18.81 -26.94 -18.78
C GLN A 491 -19.62 -27.20 -17.50
N PRO A 492 -20.96 -27.34 -17.57
CA PRO A 492 -21.76 -27.65 -16.38
C PRO A 492 -21.51 -29.08 -15.88
N GLY A 493 -21.60 -29.27 -14.56
CA GLY A 493 -21.58 -30.59 -13.90
C GLY A 493 -20.23 -31.33 -13.98
N ASP A 494 -20.27 -32.59 -14.42
CA ASP A 494 -19.13 -33.52 -14.40
C ASP A 494 -17.94 -33.06 -15.27
N GLY A 495 -18.20 -32.27 -16.32
CA GLY A 495 -17.18 -31.73 -17.22
C GLY A 495 -16.18 -30.83 -16.49
N ALA A 496 -16.69 -29.83 -15.75
CA ALA A 496 -15.84 -28.94 -14.96
C ALA A 496 -15.11 -29.71 -13.84
N ALA A 497 -15.77 -30.65 -13.16
CA ALA A 497 -15.10 -31.47 -12.14
C ALA A 497 -13.89 -32.26 -12.69
N LEU A 498 -14.01 -32.84 -13.89
CA LEU A 498 -12.90 -33.49 -14.59
C LEU A 498 -11.78 -32.51 -14.98
N ARG A 499 -12.15 -31.28 -15.37
CA ARG A 499 -11.17 -30.24 -15.70
C ARG A 499 -10.39 -29.79 -14.46
N VAL A 500 -11.07 -29.54 -13.33
CA VAL A 500 -10.43 -29.23 -12.05
C VAL A 500 -9.45 -30.32 -11.63
N ARG A 501 -9.81 -31.60 -11.80
CA ARG A 501 -8.88 -32.73 -11.53
C ARG A 501 -7.63 -32.68 -12.41
N ARG A 502 -7.77 -32.37 -13.71
CA ARG A 502 -6.63 -32.21 -14.63
C ARG A 502 -5.76 -31.00 -14.25
N LEU A 503 -6.37 -29.87 -13.92
CA LEU A 503 -5.66 -28.66 -13.48
C LEU A 503 -4.86 -28.92 -12.21
N ARG A 504 -5.41 -29.67 -11.25
CA ARG A 504 -4.67 -30.13 -10.06
C ARG A 504 -3.46 -30.99 -10.41
N ALA A 505 -3.59 -31.92 -11.35
CA ALA A 505 -2.46 -32.74 -11.78
C ALA A 505 -1.35 -31.90 -12.43
N GLN A 506 -1.75 -30.92 -13.26
CA GLN A 506 -0.86 -29.98 -13.96
C GLN A 506 -0.18 -28.97 -13.02
N SER A 507 -0.80 -28.66 -11.87
CA SER A 507 -0.26 -27.65 -10.93
C SER A 507 1.13 -27.96 -10.38
N ARG A 508 1.58 -29.22 -10.45
CA ARG A 508 2.93 -29.64 -10.01
C ARG A 508 4.06 -29.05 -10.84
N ASP A 509 3.78 -28.75 -12.11
CA ASP A 509 4.76 -28.25 -13.08
C ASP A 509 4.66 -26.72 -13.26
N MET A 510 3.86 -26.04 -12.43
CA MET A 510 3.61 -24.60 -12.50
C MET A 510 4.47 -23.81 -11.49
N THR A 511 4.66 -22.51 -11.77
CA THR A 511 5.26 -21.60 -10.81
C THR A 511 4.37 -21.44 -9.58
N VAL A 512 4.98 -21.17 -8.41
CA VAL A 512 4.24 -20.97 -7.15
C VAL A 512 3.19 -19.86 -7.28
N THR A 513 3.51 -18.77 -7.97
CA THR A 513 2.60 -17.64 -8.23
C THR A 513 1.37 -18.09 -9.02
N ARG A 514 1.56 -18.80 -10.13
CA ARG A 514 0.47 -19.27 -10.98
C ARG A 514 -0.43 -20.28 -10.26
N VAL A 515 0.15 -21.16 -9.43
CA VAL A 515 -0.63 -22.08 -8.58
C VAL A 515 -1.49 -21.31 -7.59
N ARG A 516 -0.96 -20.24 -6.97
CA ARG A 516 -1.73 -19.42 -6.02
C ARG A 516 -2.92 -18.75 -6.69
N GLN A 517 -2.74 -18.17 -7.87
CA GLN A 517 -3.82 -17.53 -8.61
C GLN A 517 -4.85 -18.56 -9.11
N LEU A 518 -4.40 -19.73 -9.57
CA LEU A 518 -5.28 -20.83 -9.96
C LEU A 518 -6.15 -21.31 -8.78
N ASP A 519 -5.58 -21.38 -7.57
CA ASP A 519 -6.35 -21.77 -6.38
C ASP A 519 -7.49 -20.80 -6.07
N GLU A 520 -7.27 -19.50 -6.28
CA GLU A 520 -8.31 -18.48 -6.10
C GLU A 520 -9.40 -18.58 -7.18
N VAL A 521 -9.03 -18.80 -8.45
CA VAL A 521 -10.00 -19.03 -9.55
C VAL A 521 -10.87 -20.26 -9.25
N LEU A 522 -10.26 -21.35 -8.77
CA LEU A 522 -10.99 -22.57 -8.42
C LEU A 522 -11.91 -22.38 -7.21
N LEU A 523 -11.51 -21.55 -6.24
CA LEU A 523 -12.37 -21.18 -5.11
C LEU A 523 -13.56 -20.33 -5.55
N ALA A 524 -13.31 -19.31 -6.39
CA ALA A 524 -14.34 -18.44 -6.94
C ALA A 524 -15.37 -19.25 -7.72
N TRP A 525 -14.92 -20.13 -8.62
CA TRP A 525 -15.80 -21.01 -9.40
C TRP A 525 -16.65 -21.93 -8.50
N ALA A 526 -16.07 -22.52 -7.46
CA ALA A 526 -16.81 -23.39 -6.54
C ALA A 526 -17.92 -22.63 -5.79
N LEU A 527 -17.67 -21.37 -5.41
CA LEU A 527 -18.65 -20.50 -4.77
C LEU A 527 -19.73 -20.05 -5.76
N GLU A 528 -19.35 -19.58 -6.96
CA GLU A 528 -20.26 -19.14 -8.02
C GLU A 528 -21.22 -20.26 -8.50
N THR A 529 -20.78 -21.53 -8.43
CA THR A 529 -21.59 -22.70 -8.79
C THR A 529 -22.30 -23.37 -7.60
N ALA A 530 -22.35 -22.70 -6.44
CA ALA A 530 -22.99 -23.18 -5.22
C ALA A 530 -22.48 -24.55 -4.71
N GLN A 531 -21.21 -24.88 -4.96
CA GLN A 531 -20.56 -26.12 -4.51
C GLN A 531 -19.89 -25.92 -3.14
N MET A 532 -20.71 -25.65 -2.11
CA MET A 532 -20.23 -25.20 -0.79
C MET A 532 -19.25 -26.17 -0.11
N ASP A 533 -19.54 -27.47 -0.12
CA ASP A 533 -18.65 -28.49 0.45
C ASP A 533 -17.27 -28.49 -0.21
N SER A 534 -17.24 -28.30 -1.53
CA SER A 534 -15.99 -28.21 -2.30
C SER A 534 -15.23 -26.94 -1.97
N ALA A 535 -15.92 -25.80 -1.85
CA ALA A 535 -15.33 -24.52 -1.49
C ALA A 535 -14.70 -24.56 -0.08
N LEU A 536 -15.42 -25.11 0.91
CA LEU A 536 -14.93 -25.29 2.29
C LEU A 536 -13.77 -26.28 2.40
N ALA A 537 -13.83 -27.41 1.67
CA ALA A 537 -12.73 -28.36 1.65
C ALA A 537 -11.48 -27.76 0.97
N TRP A 538 -11.67 -27.02 -0.11
CA TRP A 538 -10.59 -26.34 -0.84
C TRP A 538 -9.95 -25.24 -0.01
N SER A 539 -10.75 -24.42 0.68
CA SER A 539 -10.26 -23.34 1.54
C SER A 539 -9.36 -23.88 2.66
N ARG A 540 -9.82 -24.92 3.37
CA ARG A 540 -9.04 -25.60 4.43
C ARG A 540 -7.76 -26.26 3.93
N GLN A 541 -7.75 -26.74 2.69
CA GLN A 541 -6.58 -27.42 2.12
C GLN A 541 -5.51 -26.43 1.63
N ARG A 542 -5.90 -25.27 1.11
CA ARG A 542 -5.01 -24.35 0.39
C ARG A 542 -4.64 -23.08 1.13
N TYR A 543 -5.39 -22.72 2.17
CA TYR A 543 -5.21 -21.49 2.93
C TYR A 543 -4.96 -21.81 4.39
N ASP A 544 -4.02 -21.08 5.01
CA ASP A 544 -3.58 -21.26 6.39
C ASP A 544 -3.13 -19.92 6.99
N ALA A 545 -2.53 -19.93 8.19
CA ALA A 545 -2.06 -18.71 8.84
C ALA A 545 -0.96 -17.95 8.05
N ARG A 546 -0.24 -18.62 7.15
CA ARG A 546 0.79 -18.02 6.28
C ARG A 546 0.21 -17.58 4.94
N ARG A 547 -0.92 -18.14 4.53
CA ARG A 547 -1.68 -17.78 3.33
C ARG A 547 -3.16 -17.62 3.69
N PRO A 548 -3.57 -16.45 4.21
CA PRO A 548 -4.96 -16.21 4.58
C PRO A 548 -5.87 -16.24 3.36
N LEU A 549 -7.13 -16.60 3.58
CA LEU A 549 -8.19 -16.48 2.58
C LEU A 549 -8.32 -15.03 2.08
N PRO A 550 -8.52 -14.81 0.77
CA PRO A 550 -8.90 -13.50 0.26
C PRO A 550 -10.15 -12.97 0.97
N LEU A 551 -10.23 -11.65 1.18
CA LEU A 551 -11.31 -11.02 1.93
C LEU A 551 -12.70 -11.35 1.37
N TRP A 552 -12.85 -11.27 0.03
CA TRP A 552 -14.09 -11.61 -0.66
C TRP A 552 -14.50 -13.07 -0.43
N ALA A 553 -13.54 -14.00 -0.41
CA ALA A 553 -13.81 -15.43 -0.24
C ALA A 553 -14.19 -15.74 1.21
N ARG A 554 -13.52 -15.08 2.17
CA ARG A 554 -13.86 -15.17 3.58
C ARG A 554 -15.28 -14.64 3.84
N LEU A 555 -15.64 -13.52 3.21
CA LEU A 555 -17.00 -12.96 3.30
C LEU A 555 -18.03 -13.90 2.69
N GLN A 556 -17.84 -14.36 1.45
CA GLN A 556 -18.81 -15.24 0.79
C GLN A 556 -18.98 -16.56 1.54
N LEU A 557 -17.88 -17.19 1.98
CA LEU A 557 -17.97 -18.42 2.78
C LEU A 557 -18.73 -18.18 4.08
N ALA A 558 -18.50 -17.06 4.76
CA ALA A 558 -19.20 -16.73 6.00
C ALA A 558 -20.68 -16.39 5.77
N LEU A 559 -21.04 -15.74 4.65
CA LEU A 559 -22.42 -15.50 4.26
C LEU A 559 -23.16 -16.82 4.02
N GLU A 560 -22.54 -17.71 3.26
CA GLU A 560 -23.14 -18.99 2.87
C GLU A 560 -23.19 -20.03 3.99
N SER A 561 -22.23 -19.97 4.93
CA SER A 561 -22.22 -20.83 6.12
C SER A 561 -22.91 -20.20 7.32
N GLU A 562 -23.48 -18.99 7.18
CA GLU A 562 -24.07 -18.19 8.26
C GLU A 562 -23.14 -18.05 9.49
N ASP A 563 -21.83 -17.87 9.26
CA ASP A 563 -20.83 -17.69 10.32
C ASP A 563 -20.90 -16.25 10.85
N LEU A 564 -21.84 -16.01 11.77
CA LEU A 564 -22.14 -14.70 12.34
C LEU A 564 -20.91 -14.05 13.00
N GLU A 565 -20.04 -14.83 13.65
CA GLU A 565 -18.85 -14.30 14.31
C GLU A 565 -17.86 -13.76 13.27
N THR A 566 -17.64 -14.51 12.18
CA THR A 566 -16.79 -14.04 11.08
C THR A 566 -17.41 -12.84 10.36
N LEU A 567 -18.72 -12.84 10.09
CA LEU A 567 -19.40 -11.70 9.46
C LEU A 567 -19.28 -10.43 10.31
N GLN A 568 -19.49 -10.54 11.62
CA GLN A 568 -19.35 -9.41 12.54
C GLN A 568 -17.91 -8.89 12.60
N ALA A 569 -16.91 -9.79 12.69
CA ALA A 569 -15.50 -9.40 12.67
C ALA A 569 -15.10 -8.72 11.35
N LEU A 570 -15.69 -9.12 10.22
CA LEU A 570 -15.45 -8.49 8.91
C LEU A 570 -16.07 -7.09 8.83
N LEU A 571 -17.30 -6.91 9.35
CA LEU A 571 -17.97 -5.61 9.42
C LEU A 571 -17.20 -4.64 10.34
N ASP A 572 -16.74 -5.11 11.50
CA ASP A 572 -15.98 -4.32 12.47
C ASP A 572 -14.58 -3.93 11.94
N ALA A 573 -13.95 -4.78 11.13
CA ALA A 573 -12.65 -4.51 10.50
C ALA A 573 -12.72 -3.46 9.37
N GLY A 574 -13.92 -3.10 8.92
CA GLY A 574 -14.19 -2.04 7.96
C GLY A 574 -15.17 -2.46 6.87
N ALA A 575 -16.46 -2.25 7.11
CA ALA A 575 -17.54 -2.53 6.16
C ALA A 575 -17.37 -1.83 4.80
N ASP A 576 -16.79 -0.63 4.77
CA ASP A 576 -16.55 0.16 3.53
C ASP A 576 -15.59 -0.52 2.54
N ARG A 577 -14.77 -1.46 3.02
CA ARG A 577 -13.83 -2.24 2.19
C ARG A 577 -14.48 -3.48 1.57
N LEU A 578 -15.68 -3.83 2.00
CA LEU A 578 -16.45 -4.96 1.48
C LEU A 578 -17.35 -4.48 0.33
N PRO A 579 -17.70 -5.35 -0.64
CA PRO A 579 -18.72 -5.03 -1.62
C PRO A 579 -20.04 -4.64 -0.94
N ALA A 580 -20.65 -3.53 -1.35
CA ALA A 580 -21.81 -2.95 -0.66
C ALA A 580 -22.97 -3.96 -0.47
N SER A 581 -23.28 -4.75 -1.50
CA SER A 581 -24.33 -5.79 -1.44
C SER A 581 -23.99 -6.87 -0.41
N SER A 582 -22.78 -7.39 -0.42
CA SER A 582 -22.35 -8.44 0.53
C SER A 582 -22.18 -7.90 1.95
N ALA A 583 -21.76 -6.63 2.11
CA ALA A 583 -21.69 -5.96 3.40
C ALA A 583 -23.09 -5.76 3.99
N HIS A 584 -24.06 -5.38 3.15
CA HIS A 584 -25.47 -5.31 3.50
C HIS A 584 -25.99 -6.67 3.95
N ASP A 585 -25.83 -7.71 3.13
CA ASP A 585 -26.30 -9.07 3.43
C ASP A 585 -25.64 -9.60 4.72
N ALA A 586 -24.36 -9.30 4.95
CA ALA A 586 -23.64 -9.64 6.18
C ALA A 586 -24.23 -8.92 7.40
N ALA A 587 -24.51 -7.62 7.29
CA ALA A 587 -25.10 -6.84 8.37
C ALA A 587 -26.54 -7.29 8.66
N LEU A 588 -27.30 -7.69 7.63
CA LEU A 588 -28.60 -8.31 7.80
C LEU A 588 -28.49 -9.64 8.58
N LEU A 589 -27.64 -10.58 8.14
CA LEU A 589 -27.46 -11.87 8.82
C LEU A 589 -26.94 -11.70 10.26
N ALA A 590 -26.02 -10.76 10.49
CA ALA A 590 -25.52 -10.42 11.83
C ALA A 590 -26.57 -9.69 12.70
N GLY A 591 -27.75 -9.36 12.17
CA GLY A 591 -28.83 -8.69 12.89
C GLY A 591 -28.59 -7.20 13.14
N HIS A 592 -27.64 -6.59 12.44
CA HIS A 592 -27.30 -5.17 12.52
C HIS A 592 -28.12 -4.35 11.51
N TRP A 593 -29.46 -4.41 11.60
CA TRP A 593 -30.37 -3.80 10.61
C TRP A 593 -30.13 -2.31 10.33
N PRO A 594 -29.84 -1.45 11.34
CA PRO A 594 -29.55 -0.05 11.05
C PRO A 594 -28.28 0.13 10.20
N GLN A 595 -27.25 -0.70 10.44
CA GLN A 595 -26.03 -0.71 9.65
C GLN A 595 -26.30 -1.25 8.25
N ALA A 596 -27.08 -2.33 8.10
CA ALA A 596 -27.46 -2.87 6.81
C ALA A 596 -28.21 -1.82 5.96
N ARG A 597 -29.16 -1.09 6.56
CA ARG A 597 -29.87 0.02 5.89
C ARG A 597 -28.91 1.11 5.43
N GLN A 598 -28.01 1.53 6.31
CA GLN A 598 -27.01 2.54 5.97
C GLN A 598 -26.11 2.06 4.82
N LEU A 599 -25.64 0.82 4.85
CA LEU A 599 -24.81 0.24 3.79
C LEU A 599 -25.55 0.16 2.45
N ALA A 600 -26.85 -0.18 2.45
CA ALA A 600 -27.66 -0.14 1.23
C ALA A 600 -27.89 1.29 0.72
N PHE A 601 -28.07 2.26 1.62
CA PHE A 601 -28.22 3.67 1.25
C PHE A 601 -26.94 4.23 0.65
N ASP A 602 -25.82 4.06 1.34
CA ASP A 602 -24.50 4.50 0.89
C ASP A 602 -24.11 3.80 -0.41
N GLY A 603 -24.41 2.50 -0.53
CA GLY A 603 -24.24 1.71 -1.74
C GLY A 603 -25.05 2.28 -2.91
N ALA A 604 -26.38 2.42 -2.75
CA ALA A 604 -27.25 2.97 -3.79
C ALA A 604 -26.89 4.41 -4.19
N LEU A 605 -26.36 5.22 -3.27
CA LEU A 605 -25.88 6.57 -3.56
C LEU A 605 -24.61 6.54 -4.43
N ARG A 606 -23.69 5.60 -4.17
CA ARG A 606 -22.45 5.41 -4.94
C ARG A 606 -22.71 4.76 -6.31
N THR A 607 -23.71 3.88 -6.40
CA THR A 607 -24.10 3.16 -7.63
C THR A 607 -25.58 3.36 -7.98
N PRO A 608 -25.96 4.54 -8.50
CA PRO A 608 -27.36 4.85 -8.80
C PRO A 608 -27.99 3.96 -9.88
N GLU A 609 -27.19 3.31 -10.72
CA GLU A 609 -27.65 2.39 -11.77
C GLU A 609 -27.78 0.93 -11.29
N ASP A 610 -27.42 0.63 -10.03
CA ASP A 610 -27.54 -0.72 -9.47
C ASP A 610 -28.94 -0.94 -8.87
N ASP A 611 -29.82 -1.51 -9.70
CA ASP A 611 -31.19 -1.87 -9.32
C ASP A 611 -31.23 -2.85 -8.13
N GLU A 612 -30.21 -3.68 -7.94
CA GLU A 612 -30.15 -4.70 -6.88
C GLU A 612 -29.87 -4.04 -5.52
N LEU A 613 -28.95 -3.08 -5.46
CA LEU A 613 -28.71 -2.26 -4.27
C LEU A 613 -29.89 -1.35 -3.94
N HIS A 614 -30.54 -0.79 -4.96
CA HIS A 614 -31.76 -0.02 -4.76
C HIS A 614 -32.89 -0.89 -4.19
N GLN A 615 -33.05 -2.12 -4.71
CA GLN A 615 -34.04 -3.07 -4.21
C GLN A 615 -33.74 -3.48 -2.75
N ARG A 616 -32.48 -3.75 -2.41
CA ARG A 616 -32.06 -4.03 -1.01
C ARG A 616 -32.38 -2.87 -0.06
N LEU A 617 -32.15 -1.64 -0.48
CA LEU A 617 -32.51 -0.45 0.30
C LEU A 617 -34.02 -0.39 0.55
N VAL A 618 -34.83 -0.58 -0.49
CA VAL A 618 -36.29 -0.58 -0.39
C VAL A 618 -36.77 -1.71 0.53
N ASP A 619 -36.28 -2.93 0.35
CA ASP A 619 -36.69 -4.10 1.13
C ASP A 619 -36.28 -3.99 2.60
N SER A 620 -35.09 -3.44 2.89
CA SER A 620 -34.65 -3.19 4.25
C SER A 620 -35.41 -2.05 4.92
N ASN A 621 -35.73 -0.97 4.20
CA ASN A 621 -36.59 0.09 4.73
C ASN A 621 -38.01 -0.42 5.01
N ALA A 622 -38.54 -1.24 4.11
CA ALA A 622 -39.87 -1.80 4.25
C ALA A 622 -40.02 -2.75 5.46
N ARG A 623 -39.00 -3.58 5.73
CA ARG A 623 -39.00 -4.56 6.84
C ARG A 623 -38.49 -3.97 8.15
N TYR A 624 -37.51 -3.07 8.08
CA TYR A 624 -36.73 -2.63 9.22
C TYR A 624 -36.65 -1.09 9.37
N GLY A 625 -37.37 -0.33 8.56
CA GLY A 625 -37.43 1.13 8.65
C GLY A 625 -38.26 1.62 9.84
N ASP A 626 -37.99 2.87 10.23
CA ASP A 626 -38.85 3.59 11.15
C ASP A 626 -40.14 3.94 10.39
N PHE A 627 -41.29 3.93 11.07
CA PHE A 627 -42.54 4.21 10.37
C PHE A 627 -43.58 4.92 11.24
N VAL A 628 -44.47 5.65 10.56
CA VAL A 628 -45.76 6.08 11.10
C VAL A 628 -46.86 5.40 10.29
N GLU A 629 -47.80 4.79 10.98
CA GLU A 629 -48.96 4.12 10.39
C GLU A 629 -50.26 4.71 10.92
N ALA A 630 -51.12 5.12 9.99
CA ALA A 630 -52.52 5.43 10.26
C ALA A 630 -53.39 4.28 9.74
N GLY A 631 -54.28 3.77 10.59
CA GLY A 631 -55.17 2.68 10.24
C GLY A 631 -56.62 3.00 10.61
N TRP A 632 -57.54 2.45 9.81
CA TRP A 632 -58.96 2.42 10.09
C TRP A 632 -59.46 0.99 9.94
N GLN A 633 -60.28 0.56 10.89
CA GLN A 633 -60.91 -0.76 10.88
C GLN A 633 -62.39 -0.64 11.19
N GLN A 634 -63.22 -1.29 10.37
CA GLN A 634 -64.62 -1.55 10.64
C GLN A 634 -64.78 -3.05 10.87
N ALA A 635 -65.33 -3.45 12.01
CA ALA A 635 -65.55 -4.84 12.34
C ALA A 635 -66.95 -5.08 12.90
N SER A 636 -67.58 -6.16 12.45
CA SER A 636 -68.85 -6.67 12.97
C SER A 636 -68.59 -8.05 13.56
N TYR A 637 -68.77 -8.18 14.87
CA TYR A 637 -68.59 -9.41 15.64
C TYR A 637 -69.92 -9.82 16.24
N SER A 638 -70.69 -10.65 15.53
CA SER A 638 -72.04 -11.06 15.95
C SER A 638 -72.97 -9.89 16.34
N ASP A 639 -72.99 -9.54 17.62
CA ASP A 639 -73.92 -8.62 18.26
C ASP A 639 -73.36 -7.19 18.38
N VAL A 640 -72.08 -6.99 18.02
CA VAL A 640 -71.36 -5.73 18.19
C VAL A 640 -70.73 -5.29 16.87
N ASP A 641 -71.12 -4.10 16.42
CA ASP A 641 -70.44 -3.37 15.36
C ASP A 641 -69.44 -2.39 15.99
N SER A 642 -68.25 -2.31 15.42
CA SER A 642 -67.17 -1.44 15.87
C SER A 642 -66.46 -0.74 14.70
N SER A 643 -66.06 0.50 14.93
CA SER A 643 -65.19 1.28 14.03
C SER A 643 -64.08 1.89 14.86
N ALA A 644 -62.82 1.69 14.46
CA ALA A 644 -61.68 2.25 15.17
C ALA A 644 -60.68 2.91 14.23
N TRP A 645 -60.11 4.03 14.69
CA TRP A 645 -58.93 4.65 14.12
C TRP A 645 -57.73 4.35 15.01
N ARG A 646 -56.60 4.02 14.39
CA ARG A 646 -55.32 3.78 15.07
C ARG A 646 -54.23 4.66 14.46
N LEU A 647 -53.33 5.13 15.32
CA LEU A 647 -52.08 5.77 14.94
C LEU A 647 -50.94 5.08 15.68
N ARG A 648 -49.98 4.55 14.92
CA ARG A 648 -48.80 3.87 15.46
C ARG A 648 -47.54 4.53 14.91
N ALA A 649 -46.56 4.76 15.76
CA ALA A 649 -45.23 5.17 15.36
C ALA A 649 -44.21 4.20 15.94
N GLU A 650 -43.25 3.74 15.14
CA GLU A 650 -42.19 2.83 15.53
C GLU A 650 -40.84 3.39 15.11
N LYS A 651 -39.85 3.28 16.00
CA LYS A 651 -38.50 3.78 15.78
C LYS A 651 -37.42 2.88 16.37
N ALA A 652 -36.38 2.60 15.59
CA ALA A 652 -35.14 2.02 16.07
C ALA A 652 -34.33 3.06 16.86
N VAL A 653 -34.04 2.76 18.13
CA VAL A 653 -33.28 3.65 19.03
C VAL A 653 -31.83 3.21 19.21
N SER A 654 -31.52 1.95 18.90
CA SER A 654 -30.16 1.41 18.79
C SER A 654 -30.15 0.19 17.86
N GLY A 655 -29.00 -0.47 17.67
CA GLY A 655 -28.87 -1.68 16.85
C GLY A 655 -29.89 -2.79 17.18
N ASN A 656 -30.19 -2.96 18.47
CA ASN A 656 -31.02 -4.07 18.95
C ASN A 656 -32.36 -3.63 19.53
N TRP A 657 -32.60 -2.33 19.75
CA TRP A 657 -33.79 -1.83 20.42
C TRP A 657 -34.70 -1.04 19.47
N ARG A 658 -35.99 -1.38 19.50
CA ARG A 658 -37.07 -0.60 18.89
C ARG A 658 -38.10 -0.18 19.92
N LEU A 659 -38.63 1.01 19.76
CA LEU A 659 -39.73 1.53 20.56
C LEU A 659 -40.91 1.85 19.64
N ALA A 660 -42.10 1.45 20.05
CA ALA A 660 -43.33 1.84 19.40
C ALA A 660 -44.29 2.51 20.37
N ALA A 661 -45.03 3.50 19.87
CA ALA A 661 -46.14 4.12 20.55
C ALA A 661 -47.38 3.99 19.68
N GLU A 662 -48.48 3.56 20.28
CA GLU A 662 -49.76 3.38 19.61
C GLU A 662 -50.85 4.10 20.39
N GLY A 663 -51.76 4.75 19.66
CA GLY A 663 -53.00 5.29 20.19
C GLY A 663 -54.17 4.89 19.29
N TYR A 664 -55.30 4.56 19.90
CA TYR A 664 -56.52 4.26 19.14
C TYR A 664 -57.76 4.86 19.79
N GLU A 665 -58.74 5.15 18.95
CA GLU A 665 -60.08 5.57 19.36
C GLU A 665 -61.11 4.83 18.52
N GLY A 666 -62.11 4.25 19.19
CA GLY A 666 -63.15 3.44 18.59
C GLY A 666 -64.54 3.84 19.04
N ARG A 667 -65.51 3.49 18.21
CA ARG A 667 -66.94 3.55 18.49
C ARG A 667 -67.53 2.16 18.37
N GLN A 668 -68.51 1.86 19.22
CA GLN A 668 -69.16 0.55 19.22
C GLN A 668 -70.67 0.71 19.36
N THR A 669 -71.42 -0.14 18.68
CA THR A 669 -72.89 -0.19 18.75
C THR A 669 -73.38 -1.63 18.76
N LEU A 670 -74.51 -1.86 19.42
CA LEU A 670 -75.18 -3.15 19.38
C LEU A 670 -75.94 -3.31 18.06
N THR A 671 -75.80 -4.46 17.41
CA THR A 671 -76.62 -4.85 16.25
C THR A 671 -77.95 -5.45 16.69
N THR A 672 -77.98 -6.08 17.87
CA THR A 672 -79.18 -6.62 18.53
C THR A 672 -79.20 -6.22 20.02
N THR A 673 -80.38 -5.96 20.58
CA THR A 673 -80.54 -5.53 21.99
C THR A 673 -80.84 -6.68 22.95
N ALA A 674 -80.58 -7.92 22.54
CA ALA A 674 -80.71 -9.11 23.37
C ALA A 674 -79.54 -10.06 23.02
N PRO A 675 -78.69 -10.44 23.98
CA PRO A 675 -78.87 -10.34 25.44
C PRO A 675 -78.43 -9.02 26.10
N LEU A 676 -77.74 -8.12 25.38
CA LEU A 676 -77.18 -6.88 25.93
C LEU A 676 -78.16 -5.68 25.79
N ALA A 677 -78.38 -4.95 26.88
CA ALA A 677 -79.19 -3.73 26.91
C ALA A 677 -78.40 -2.46 26.57
N ALA A 678 -77.12 -2.41 26.95
CA ALA A 678 -76.24 -1.27 26.71
C ALA A 678 -74.77 -1.71 26.69
N ILE A 679 -73.93 -0.96 25.94
CA ILE A 679 -72.48 -1.13 25.89
C ILE A 679 -71.79 0.25 25.90
N PRO A 680 -70.51 0.35 26.29
CA PRO A 680 -69.73 1.58 26.10
C PRO A 680 -69.65 1.95 24.62
N GLY A 681 -70.26 3.08 24.25
CA GLY A 681 -70.29 3.54 22.85
C GLY A 681 -68.94 4.03 22.31
N HIS A 682 -67.97 4.25 23.19
CA HIS A 682 -66.62 4.70 22.87
C HIS A 682 -65.56 3.85 23.57
N THR A 683 -64.49 3.55 22.86
CA THR A 683 -63.28 2.92 23.40
C THR A 683 -62.08 3.77 23.04
N ARG A 684 -61.11 3.89 23.94
CA ARG A 684 -59.83 4.52 23.62
C ARG A 684 -58.70 3.83 24.37
N GLY A 685 -57.52 3.85 23.79
CA GLY A 685 -56.35 3.34 24.49
C GLY A 685 -55.05 3.82 23.89
N SER A 686 -54.00 3.55 24.63
CA SER A 686 -52.62 3.82 24.24
C SER A 686 -51.74 2.67 24.66
N ALA A 687 -50.73 2.34 23.85
CA ALA A 687 -49.74 1.33 24.17
C ALA A 687 -48.32 1.88 23.93
N LEU A 688 -47.40 1.47 24.78
CA LEU A 688 -45.97 1.64 24.60
C LEU A 688 -45.34 0.25 24.50
N GLU A 689 -44.53 0.05 23.47
CA GLU A 689 -43.89 -1.23 23.20
C GLU A 689 -42.39 -1.03 23.05
N ALA A 690 -41.62 -1.99 23.56
CA ALA A 690 -40.19 -2.07 23.36
C ALA A 690 -39.85 -3.47 22.87
N VAL A 691 -39.09 -3.56 21.77
CA VAL A 691 -38.58 -4.81 21.22
C VAL A 691 -37.07 -4.79 21.32
N TRP A 692 -36.50 -5.82 21.95
CA TRP A 692 -35.06 -6.08 21.90
C TRP A 692 -34.81 -7.33 21.08
N SER A 693 -33.98 -7.25 20.04
CA SER A 693 -33.73 -8.37 19.11
C SER A 693 -32.25 -8.62 18.86
N GLN A 694 -31.91 -9.89 18.66
CA GLN A 694 -30.66 -10.43 18.13
C GLN A 694 -31.02 -11.47 17.05
N PRO A 695 -30.08 -11.92 16.19
CA PRO A 695 -30.39 -12.81 15.06
C PRO A 695 -31.28 -14.01 15.40
N GLN A 696 -31.08 -14.64 16.57
CA GLN A 696 -31.80 -15.85 16.97
C GLN A 696 -32.79 -15.64 18.11
N GLN A 697 -33.01 -14.41 18.60
CA GLN A 697 -33.93 -14.17 19.70
C GLN A 697 -34.51 -12.77 19.76
N ALA A 698 -35.74 -12.65 20.23
CA ALA A 698 -36.39 -11.37 20.45
C ALA A 698 -37.18 -11.36 21.77
N TRP A 699 -37.16 -10.22 22.45
CA TRP A 699 -37.97 -9.92 23.62
C TRP A 699 -38.94 -8.80 23.28
N HIS A 700 -40.22 -9.01 23.56
CA HIS A 700 -41.29 -8.06 23.31
C HIS A 700 -41.88 -7.60 24.64
N LEU A 701 -41.75 -6.32 24.95
CA LEU A 701 -42.28 -5.71 26.16
C LEU A 701 -43.38 -4.73 25.75
N GLY A 702 -44.53 -4.79 26.43
CA GLY A 702 -45.60 -3.84 26.18
C GLY A 702 -46.34 -3.46 27.44
N LEU A 703 -46.72 -2.18 27.51
CA LEU A 703 -47.59 -1.62 28.52
C LEU A 703 -48.73 -0.93 27.80
N ASP A 704 -49.97 -1.22 28.19
CA ASP A 704 -51.15 -0.64 27.57
C ASP A 704 -52.10 -0.04 28.61
N SER A 705 -52.79 1.03 28.23
CA SER A 705 -53.89 1.62 29.00
C SER A 705 -55.11 1.74 28.12
N ARG A 706 -56.24 1.24 28.62
CA ARG A 706 -57.52 1.23 27.89
C ARG A 706 -58.62 1.82 28.75
N HIS A 707 -59.55 2.51 28.10
CA HIS A 707 -60.75 3.05 28.70
C HIS A 707 -61.94 2.63 27.84
N ALA A 708 -62.80 1.79 28.41
CA ALA A 708 -64.05 1.34 27.79
C ALA A 708 -65.20 1.44 28.82
N LEU A 709 -65.58 0.34 29.48
CA LEU A 709 -66.54 0.36 30.59
C LEU A 709 -65.92 1.02 31.84
N THR A 710 -64.65 0.68 32.11
CA THR A 710 -63.80 1.35 33.09
C THR A 710 -62.36 1.43 32.57
N GLY A 711 -61.52 2.24 33.22
CA GLY A 711 -60.11 2.37 32.87
C GLY A 711 -59.27 1.24 33.46
N TRP A 712 -58.43 0.61 32.65
CA TRP A 712 -57.51 -0.43 33.09
C TRP A 712 -56.17 -0.37 32.37
N GLN A 713 -55.16 -1.03 32.95
CA GLN A 713 -53.79 -1.09 32.44
C GLN A 713 -53.35 -2.55 32.34
N GLY A 714 -52.77 -2.92 31.20
CA GLY A 714 -52.26 -4.24 30.89
C GLY A 714 -50.76 -4.23 30.64
N TRP A 715 -50.18 -5.42 30.63
CA TRP A 715 -48.79 -5.62 30.22
C TRP A 715 -48.64 -6.92 29.46
N ARG A 716 -47.60 -6.99 28.62
CA ARG A 716 -47.20 -8.18 27.87
C ARG A 716 -45.68 -8.34 27.86
N LEU A 717 -45.25 -9.59 27.96
CA LEU A 717 -43.87 -10.06 27.86
C LEU A 717 -43.85 -11.24 26.89
N GLY A 718 -43.29 -11.02 25.71
CA GLY A 718 -43.04 -12.05 24.70
C GLY A 718 -41.57 -12.41 24.61
N TYR A 719 -41.27 -13.68 24.33
CA TYR A 719 -39.94 -14.17 23.99
C TYR A 719 -40.02 -15.12 22.80
N THR A 720 -39.23 -14.85 21.78
CA THR A 720 -39.08 -15.70 20.60
C THR A 720 -37.62 -16.14 20.50
N ARG A 721 -37.38 -17.41 20.16
CA ARG A 721 -36.04 -17.96 19.95
C ARG A 721 -36.01 -18.93 18.78
N GLU A 722 -35.09 -18.71 17.86
CA GLU A 722 -34.71 -19.67 16.83
C GLU A 722 -33.63 -20.59 17.41
N LEU A 723 -33.92 -21.89 17.51
CA LEU A 723 -32.97 -22.89 18.02
C LEU A 723 -32.01 -23.39 16.93
N ASP A 724 -32.51 -23.46 15.70
CA ASP A 724 -31.77 -23.74 14.46
C ASP A 724 -32.57 -23.17 13.27
N THR A 725 -32.15 -23.49 12.04
CA THR A 725 -32.80 -23.04 10.80
C THR A 725 -34.21 -23.62 10.57
N ARG A 726 -34.69 -24.51 11.44
CA ARG A 726 -35.96 -25.23 11.30
C ARG A 726 -36.89 -25.06 12.48
N LEU A 727 -36.40 -24.80 13.69
CA LEU A 727 -37.18 -24.83 14.92
C LEU A 727 -37.20 -23.45 15.61
N GLN A 728 -38.41 -22.90 15.76
CA GLN A 728 -38.70 -21.66 16.47
C GLN A 728 -39.53 -21.95 17.73
N LEU A 729 -39.20 -21.29 18.83
CA LEU A 729 -39.94 -21.33 20.09
C LEU A 729 -40.49 -19.96 20.44
N GLU A 730 -41.70 -19.94 21.00
CA GLU A 730 -42.40 -18.72 21.38
C GLU A 730 -43.01 -18.84 22.79
N LEU A 731 -42.89 -17.77 23.57
CA LEU A 731 -43.50 -17.64 24.88
C LEU A 731 -44.20 -16.29 24.97
N LEU A 732 -45.42 -16.27 25.50
CA LEU A 732 -46.14 -15.04 25.81
C LEU A 732 -46.73 -15.11 27.21
N LEU A 733 -46.40 -14.13 28.04
CA LEU A 733 -47.08 -13.84 29.30
C LEU A 733 -47.72 -12.48 29.18
N ALA A 734 -49.02 -12.39 29.44
CA ALA A 734 -49.72 -11.12 29.41
C ALA A 734 -50.77 -11.05 30.52
N ALA A 735 -50.96 -9.87 31.09
CA ALA A 735 -52.01 -9.63 32.06
C ALA A 735 -52.94 -8.54 31.54
N ARG A 736 -54.23 -8.72 31.84
CA ARG A 736 -55.32 -7.82 31.48
C ARG A 736 -55.23 -7.45 30.01
N GLN A 737 -55.45 -8.40 29.11
CA GLN A 737 -55.53 -8.15 27.67
C GLN A 737 -56.98 -8.28 27.19
N PRO A 738 -57.42 -7.55 26.15
CA PRO A 738 -58.77 -7.73 25.62
C PRO A 738 -58.96 -9.16 25.12
N SER A 739 -60.18 -9.69 25.20
CA SER A 739 -60.51 -11.02 24.71
C SER A 739 -61.70 -10.95 23.77
N GLU A 740 -61.57 -11.59 22.61
CA GLU A 740 -62.61 -11.62 21.56
C GLU A 740 -63.40 -12.94 21.56
N HIS A 741 -63.10 -13.86 22.49
CA HIS A 741 -63.74 -15.19 22.59
C HIS A 741 -65.27 -15.13 22.71
N SER A 742 -65.82 -14.01 23.16
CA SER A 742 -67.24 -13.67 23.10
C SER A 742 -67.43 -12.15 22.96
N SER A 743 -68.56 -11.73 22.41
CA SER A 743 -68.92 -10.31 22.30
C SER A 743 -69.02 -9.62 23.67
N THR A 744 -69.40 -10.36 24.71
CA THR A 744 -69.50 -9.87 26.09
C THR A 744 -68.12 -9.71 26.75
N LEU A 745 -67.18 -10.62 26.51
CA LEU A 745 -65.78 -10.45 26.93
C LEU A 745 -65.10 -9.29 26.20
N GLN A 746 -65.37 -9.11 24.91
CA GLN A 746 -64.82 -8.01 24.11
C GLN A 746 -65.22 -6.64 24.67
N VAL A 747 -66.49 -6.51 25.08
CA VAL A 747 -67.04 -5.25 25.57
C VAL A 747 -66.72 -4.98 27.04
N ALA A 748 -66.70 -6.03 27.87
CA ALA A 748 -66.79 -5.88 29.32
C ALA A 748 -65.77 -6.73 30.12
N GLY A 749 -64.87 -7.44 29.45
CA GLY A 749 -63.87 -8.30 30.08
C GLY A 749 -62.43 -8.03 29.65
N HIS A 750 -61.52 -8.73 30.32
CA HIS A 750 -60.12 -8.89 29.94
C HIS A 750 -59.61 -10.29 30.36
N ALA A 751 -58.49 -10.71 29.80
CA ALA A 751 -57.87 -12.00 30.02
C ALA A 751 -56.41 -11.87 30.45
N ASP A 752 -55.99 -12.65 31.43
CA ASP A 752 -54.58 -12.94 31.68
C ASP A 752 -54.21 -14.19 30.88
N ARG A 753 -53.08 -14.18 30.18
CA ARG A 753 -52.70 -15.23 29.22
C ARG A 753 -51.28 -15.73 29.45
N ALA A 754 -51.11 -17.04 29.35
CA ALA A 754 -49.82 -17.69 29.26
C ALA A 754 -49.82 -18.65 28.06
N LEU A 755 -48.99 -18.37 27.06
CA LEU A 755 -48.90 -19.15 25.82
C LEU A 755 -47.47 -19.69 25.62
N ILE A 756 -47.38 -20.91 25.08
CA ILE A 756 -46.14 -21.52 24.59
C ILE A 756 -46.37 -22.06 23.19
N GLY A 757 -45.54 -21.67 22.24
CA GLY A 757 -45.61 -22.05 20.83
C GLY A 757 -44.31 -22.68 20.35
N ALA A 758 -44.43 -23.55 19.34
CA ALA A 758 -43.31 -24.09 18.59
C ALA A 758 -43.65 -24.17 17.10
N GLY A 759 -42.75 -23.67 16.26
CA GLY A 759 -42.81 -23.76 14.79
C GLY A 759 -41.68 -24.63 14.26
N TRP A 760 -41.98 -25.51 13.32
CA TRP A 760 -41.03 -26.41 12.67
C TRP A 760 -41.16 -26.35 11.14
N ALA A 761 -40.11 -25.89 10.46
CA ALA A 761 -39.96 -25.93 9.01
C ALA A 761 -39.20 -27.21 8.61
N ALA A 762 -39.90 -28.21 8.10
CA ALA A 762 -39.29 -29.48 7.70
C ALA A 762 -38.36 -29.31 6.48
N ASP A 763 -38.82 -28.52 5.52
CA ASP A 763 -38.13 -28.07 4.31
C ASP A 763 -38.71 -26.73 3.83
N ARG A 764 -38.38 -26.29 2.61
CA ARG A 764 -38.89 -25.04 2.02
C ARG A 764 -40.40 -25.07 1.68
N ARG A 765 -41.07 -26.22 1.80
CA ARG A 765 -42.47 -26.42 1.42
C ARG A 765 -43.37 -26.68 2.62
N LEU A 766 -42.92 -27.45 3.61
CA LEU A 766 -43.74 -27.86 4.75
C LEU A 766 -43.36 -27.10 6.03
N TYR A 767 -44.34 -26.38 6.58
CA TYR A 767 -44.27 -25.70 7.87
C TYR A 767 -45.34 -26.22 8.82
N LEU A 768 -44.95 -26.56 10.05
CA LEU A 768 -45.85 -26.98 11.12
C LEU A 768 -45.74 -26.01 12.30
N HIS A 769 -46.86 -25.62 12.89
CA HIS A 769 -46.88 -24.79 14.10
C HIS A 769 -47.88 -25.33 15.11
N ALA A 770 -47.55 -25.29 16.39
CA ALA A 770 -48.47 -25.64 17.47
C ALA A 770 -48.28 -24.71 18.66
N GLN A 771 -49.39 -24.29 19.29
CA GLN A 771 -49.36 -23.43 20.46
C GLN A 771 -50.38 -23.89 21.51
N LEU A 772 -49.90 -23.98 22.75
CA LEU A 772 -50.67 -24.29 23.94
C LEU A 772 -50.85 -23.01 24.75
N GLY A 773 -52.06 -22.80 25.28
CA GLY A 773 -52.38 -21.63 26.06
C GLY A 773 -53.25 -21.89 27.27
N SER A 774 -53.11 -21.03 28.27
CA SER A 774 -53.97 -20.95 29.45
C SER A 774 -54.37 -19.50 29.67
N GLU A 775 -55.67 -19.28 29.90
CA GLU A 775 -56.27 -17.96 30.06
C GLU A 775 -57.13 -17.88 31.32
N ARG A 776 -57.18 -16.71 31.95
CA ARG A 776 -58.09 -16.38 33.05
C ARG A 776 -58.87 -15.11 32.74
N TYR A 777 -60.19 -15.21 32.74
CA TYR A 777 -61.09 -14.13 32.36
C TYR A 777 -61.60 -13.37 33.57
N HIS A 778 -61.65 -12.05 33.46
CA HIS A 778 -62.18 -11.16 34.47
C HIS A 778 -63.04 -10.07 33.82
N THR A 779 -63.95 -9.46 34.57
CA THR A 779 -64.63 -8.23 34.16
C THR A 779 -63.64 -7.07 34.15
N GLN A 780 -63.96 -5.96 33.47
CA GLN A 780 -63.11 -4.77 33.51
C GLN A 780 -62.99 -4.16 34.93
N HIS A 781 -63.93 -4.48 35.84
CA HIS A 781 -63.85 -4.12 37.26
C HIS A 781 -63.00 -5.10 38.10
N GLY A 782 -62.47 -6.17 37.48
CA GLY A 782 -61.58 -7.14 38.10
C GLY A 782 -62.28 -8.37 38.72
N ALA A 783 -63.59 -8.53 38.54
CA ALA A 783 -64.30 -9.71 39.04
C ALA A 783 -63.95 -10.94 38.19
N TYR A 784 -63.55 -12.05 38.83
CA TYR A 784 -63.20 -13.28 38.13
C TYR A 784 -64.42 -13.92 37.47
N LEU A 785 -64.30 -14.25 36.18
CA LEU A 785 -65.35 -14.83 35.34
C LEU A 785 -65.12 -16.32 35.06
N GLY A 786 -63.87 -16.75 34.96
CA GLY A 786 -63.56 -18.14 34.63
C GLY A 786 -62.16 -18.33 34.06
N SER A 787 -61.92 -19.52 33.51
CA SER A 787 -60.66 -19.89 32.89
C SER A 787 -60.86 -20.64 31.58
N GLY A 788 -59.81 -20.68 30.75
CA GLY A 788 -59.81 -21.48 29.54
C GLY A 788 -58.42 -22.01 29.21
N THR A 789 -58.38 -23.15 28.52
CA THR A 789 -57.15 -23.71 27.94
C THR A 789 -57.34 -23.91 26.45
N GLN A 790 -56.30 -23.64 25.67
CA GLN A 790 -56.33 -23.73 24.21
C GLN A 790 -55.17 -24.56 23.66
N LEU A 791 -55.45 -25.31 22.59
CA LEU A 791 -54.45 -25.89 21.70
C LEU A 791 -54.77 -25.46 20.27
N THR A 792 -53.86 -24.70 19.65
CA THR A 792 -53.91 -24.38 18.23
C THR A 792 -52.81 -25.14 17.50
N TRP A 793 -53.08 -25.55 16.27
CA TRP A 793 -52.09 -26.13 15.39
C TRP A 793 -52.36 -25.73 13.94
N GLU A 794 -51.29 -25.58 13.16
CA GLU A 794 -51.34 -25.29 11.73
C GLU A 794 -50.30 -26.15 10.99
N ALA A 795 -50.68 -26.63 9.82
CA ALA A 795 -49.80 -27.29 8.86
C ALA A 795 -49.96 -26.63 7.50
N ALA A 796 -48.90 -25.98 7.01
CA ALA A 796 -48.87 -25.23 5.76
C ALA A 796 -47.96 -25.91 4.73
N TRP A 797 -48.45 -26.02 3.50
CA TRP A 797 -47.71 -26.52 2.34
C TRP A 797 -47.61 -25.43 1.26
N HIS A 798 -46.39 -24.96 0.99
CA HIS A 798 -46.09 -23.99 -0.05
C HIS A 798 -45.83 -24.67 -1.40
N LEU A 799 -46.59 -24.29 -2.42
CA LEU A 799 -46.44 -24.77 -3.80
C LEU A 799 -45.38 -23.96 -4.56
N HIS A 800 -45.31 -22.66 -4.27
CA HIS A 800 -44.40 -21.69 -4.88
C HIS A 800 -43.97 -20.66 -3.83
N GLY A 801 -42.69 -20.27 -3.83
CA GLY A 801 -42.12 -19.36 -2.83
C GLY A 801 -42.16 -17.88 -3.21
N ASP A 802 -42.17 -17.57 -4.50
CA ASP A 802 -42.24 -16.18 -4.98
C ASP A 802 -43.69 -15.75 -5.19
N TYR A 803 -43.91 -14.45 -5.32
CA TYR A 803 -45.26 -13.94 -5.58
C TYR A 803 -45.79 -14.38 -6.96
N PRO A 804 -47.04 -14.85 -7.04
CA PRO A 804 -47.93 -15.17 -5.91
C PRO A 804 -47.53 -16.46 -5.19
N ASP A 805 -47.37 -16.38 -3.86
CA ASP A 805 -47.06 -17.52 -2.99
C ASP A 805 -48.32 -18.37 -2.78
N TRP A 806 -48.44 -19.45 -3.53
CA TRP A 806 -49.58 -20.36 -3.39
C TRP A 806 -49.35 -21.31 -2.22
N ASN A 807 -50.30 -21.38 -1.30
CA ASN A 807 -50.24 -22.28 -0.15
C ASN A 807 -51.56 -23.01 0.10
N ILE A 808 -51.45 -24.18 0.72
CA ILE A 808 -52.56 -24.97 1.27
C ILE A 808 -52.28 -25.11 2.76
N ARG A 809 -53.25 -24.80 3.61
CA ARG A 809 -53.10 -24.83 5.07
C ARG A 809 -54.20 -25.65 5.71
N ALA A 810 -53.83 -26.51 6.64
CA ALA A 810 -54.76 -27.17 7.56
C ALA A 810 -54.56 -26.55 8.95
N TYR A 811 -55.65 -26.13 9.57
CA TYR A 811 -55.64 -25.46 10.86
C TYR A 811 -56.64 -26.15 11.81
N GLY A 812 -56.28 -26.24 13.08
CA GLY A 812 -57.19 -26.71 14.12
C GLY A 812 -57.02 -25.95 15.42
N ASN A 813 -58.13 -25.77 16.13
CA ASN A 813 -58.18 -25.09 17.42
C ASN A 813 -59.13 -25.80 18.37
N HIS A 814 -58.67 -26.01 19.60
CA HIS A 814 -59.37 -26.71 20.66
C HIS A 814 -59.41 -25.85 21.91
N TYR A 815 -60.61 -25.39 22.28
CA TYR A 815 -60.84 -24.66 23.51
C TYR A 815 -61.62 -25.48 24.52
N ARG A 816 -61.14 -25.42 25.77
CA ARG A 816 -61.90 -25.89 26.93
C ARG A 816 -62.09 -24.71 27.88
N PHE A 817 -63.33 -24.41 28.22
CA PHE A 817 -63.70 -23.27 29.04
C PHE A 817 -64.33 -23.72 30.36
N ARG A 818 -64.17 -22.89 31.39
CA ARG A 818 -64.83 -23.06 32.68
C ARG A 818 -65.34 -21.72 33.18
N ALA A 819 -66.65 -21.58 33.23
CA ALA A 819 -67.35 -20.39 33.73
C ALA A 819 -67.69 -20.55 35.23
N ASP A 820 -66.67 -20.60 36.09
CA ASP A 820 -66.80 -20.82 37.55
C ASP A 820 -66.68 -19.55 38.40
N GLY A 821 -66.73 -18.38 37.76
CA GLY A 821 -66.61 -17.08 38.42
C GLY A 821 -67.94 -16.45 38.86
N MET A 822 -67.84 -15.22 39.37
CA MET A 822 -68.98 -14.39 39.77
C MET A 822 -68.79 -12.97 39.21
N PRO A 823 -69.57 -12.58 38.19
CA PRO A 823 -69.52 -11.22 37.64
C PRO A 823 -69.96 -10.17 38.67
N ASP A 824 -69.38 -8.97 38.62
CA ASP A 824 -69.80 -7.85 39.46
C ASP A 824 -71.13 -7.22 39.00
N ALA A 825 -71.85 -6.59 39.93
CA ALA A 825 -73.16 -6.01 39.67
C ALA A 825 -73.12 -4.87 38.62
N ALA A 826 -72.03 -4.10 38.55
CA ALA A 826 -71.90 -3.01 37.59
C ALA A 826 -71.80 -3.57 36.16
N THR A 827 -71.05 -4.65 35.96
CA THR A 827 -70.93 -5.33 34.67
C THR A 827 -72.19 -6.10 34.30
N LEU A 828 -72.92 -6.70 35.26
CA LEU A 828 -74.22 -7.33 35.01
C LEU A 828 -75.28 -6.34 34.54
N GLY A 829 -75.16 -5.05 34.90
CA GLY A 829 -76.05 -3.98 34.43
C GLY A 829 -76.06 -3.75 32.92
N LEU A 830 -75.14 -4.37 32.17
CA LEU A 830 -75.11 -4.33 30.71
C LEU A 830 -76.14 -5.26 30.05
N PHE A 831 -76.66 -6.25 30.78
CA PHE A 831 -77.64 -7.23 30.26
C PHE A 831 -79.07 -6.75 30.42
N THR A 832 -79.97 -7.26 29.57
CA THR A 832 -81.41 -6.99 29.73
C THR A 832 -81.96 -7.66 30.99
N ALA A 833 -83.03 -7.08 31.56
CA ALA A 833 -83.73 -7.68 32.70
C ALA A 833 -84.27 -9.09 32.38
N ALA A 834 -84.66 -9.35 31.13
CA ALA A 834 -85.09 -10.67 30.67
C ALA A 834 -83.94 -11.69 30.75
N THR A 835 -82.77 -11.37 30.20
CA THR A 835 -81.59 -12.24 30.24
C THR A 835 -81.16 -12.57 31.68
N LEU A 836 -81.18 -11.58 32.58
CA LEU A 836 -80.80 -11.79 33.98
C LEU A 836 -81.84 -12.60 34.77
N ALA A 837 -83.12 -12.54 34.40
CA ALA A 837 -84.19 -13.34 35.00
C ALA A 837 -84.15 -14.81 34.52
N GLU A 838 -83.75 -15.04 33.27
CA GLU A 838 -83.61 -16.37 32.67
C GLU A 838 -82.33 -17.10 33.09
N THR A 839 -81.34 -16.38 33.64
CA THR A 839 -80.03 -16.93 34.02
C THR A 839 -79.86 -16.97 35.54
N PRO A 840 -79.82 -18.15 36.18
CA PRO A 840 -79.56 -18.27 37.61
C PRO A 840 -78.23 -17.64 38.02
N ASP A 841 -78.16 -17.05 39.23
CA ASP A 841 -76.95 -16.37 39.74
C ASP A 841 -75.68 -17.21 39.60
N ALA A 842 -75.75 -18.51 39.91
CA ALA A 842 -74.65 -19.46 39.82
C ALA A 842 -74.16 -19.75 38.38
N GLN A 843 -74.89 -19.32 37.35
CA GLN A 843 -74.58 -19.54 35.94
C GLN A 843 -74.27 -18.22 35.19
N ARG A 844 -74.32 -17.06 35.86
CA ARG A 844 -74.11 -15.75 35.21
C ARG A 844 -72.72 -15.55 34.62
N ALA A 845 -71.70 -16.27 35.08
CA ALA A 845 -70.39 -16.28 34.44
C ALA A 845 -70.43 -16.80 32.99
N GLY A 846 -71.35 -17.72 32.68
CA GLY A 846 -71.56 -18.25 31.33
C GLY A 846 -72.15 -17.25 30.33
N LEU A 847 -72.59 -16.07 30.80
CA LEU A 847 -72.94 -14.95 29.92
C LEU A 847 -71.69 -14.28 29.30
N PHE A 848 -70.51 -14.52 29.88
CA PHE A 848 -69.24 -13.96 29.42
C PHE A 848 -68.34 -15.03 28.81
N VAL A 849 -68.07 -16.10 29.56
CA VAL A 849 -67.17 -17.17 29.13
C VAL A 849 -67.95 -18.14 28.23
N PRO A 850 -67.54 -18.36 26.96
CA PRO A 850 -68.24 -19.22 26.03
C PRO A 850 -68.14 -20.71 26.39
N GLY A 851 -68.88 -21.54 25.65
CA GLY A 851 -68.79 -23.00 25.73
C GLY A 851 -67.52 -23.57 25.09
N ASP A 852 -67.24 -24.84 25.38
CA ASP A 852 -66.17 -25.60 24.75
C ASP A 852 -66.32 -25.64 23.23
N ASN A 853 -65.24 -25.32 22.51
CA ASN A 853 -65.28 -25.22 21.05
C ASN A 853 -64.13 -26.00 20.39
N ASP A 854 -64.46 -26.81 19.38
CA ASP A 854 -63.50 -27.50 18.53
C ASP A 854 -63.71 -27.01 17.09
N TYR A 855 -62.66 -26.45 16.48
CA TYR A 855 -62.67 -25.81 15.17
C TYR A 855 -61.59 -26.40 14.27
N TYR A 856 -61.92 -26.68 13.02
CA TYR A 856 -60.99 -27.15 12.00
C TYR A 856 -61.21 -26.40 10.70
N ALA A 857 -60.13 -26.08 10.00
CA ALA A 857 -60.20 -25.41 8.70
C ALA A 857 -59.20 -26.00 7.71
N LEU A 858 -59.62 -26.05 6.45
CA LEU A 858 -58.76 -26.31 5.31
C LEU A 858 -58.80 -25.08 4.39
N CYS A 859 -57.66 -24.44 4.21
CA CYS A 859 -57.51 -23.17 3.51
C CYS A 859 -56.62 -23.30 2.28
N GLY A 860 -56.90 -22.48 1.27
CA GLY A 860 -56.02 -22.24 0.13
C GLY A 860 -55.93 -20.75 -0.17
N GLY A 861 -54.71 -20.25 -0.36
CA GLY A 861 -54.46 -18.83 -0.52
C GLY A 861 -53.30 -18.50 -1.45
N ALA A 862 -53.27 -17.23 -1.88
CA ALA A 862 -52.23 -16.64 -2.70
C ALA A 862 -51.92 -15.21 -2.23
N GLY A 863 -50.64 -14.84 -2.19
CA GLY A 863 -50.23 -13.49 -1.77
C GLY A 863 -50.25 -13.30 -0.25
N GLN A 864 -50.21 -14.36 0.55
CA GLN A 864 -50.41 -14.26 2.00
C GLN A 864 -49.29 -13.47 2.69
N TYR A 865 -48.05 -13.59 2.20
CA TYR A 865 -46.93 -12.81 2.75
C TYR A 865 -47.14 -11.29 2.67
N LEU A 866 -47.98 -10.81 1.75
CA LEU A 866 -48.28 -9.37 1.60
C LEU A 866 -49.12 -8.82 2.75
N ARG A 867 -49.79 -9.67 3.54
CA ARG A 867 -50.65 -9.24 4.66
C ARG A 867 -49.90 -8.37 5.66
N ASP A 868 -48.63 -8.66 5.88
CA ASP A 868 -47.71 -7.87 6.71
C ASP A 868 -46.48 -7.37 5.94
N GLY A 869 -46.23 -7.88 4.73
CA GLY A 869 -45.12 -7.49 3.85
C GLY A 869 -45.36 -6.24 3.01
N TYR A 870 -44.30 -5.81 2.32
CA TYR A 870 -44.30 -4.66 1.41
C TYR A 870 -44.39 -5.09 -0.05
N SER A 871 -45.03 -4.26 -0.88
CA SER A 871 -44.92 -4.36 -2.33
C SER A 871 -44.89 -2.98 -2.96
N ARG A 872 -43.94 -2.76 -3.87
CA ARG A 872 -43.87 -1.52 -4.65
C ARG A 872 -45.04 -1.40 -5.64
N ALA A 873 -45.50 -2.52 -6.21
CA ALA A 873 -46.65 -2.56 -7.09
C ALA A 873 -47.91 -2.96 -6.30
N PHE A 874 -49.09 -2.49 -6.72
CA PHE A 874 -50.35 -2.98 -6.16
C PHE A 874 -50.56 -4.44 -6.54
N ARG A 875 -50.51 -5.32 -5.53
CA ARG A 875 -50.62 -6.77 -5.66
C ARG A 875 -51.82 -7.27 -4.86
N PRO A 876 -52.72 -8.06 -5.48
CA PRO A 876 -53.81 -8.70 -4.76
C PRO A 876 -53.33 -9.84 -3.87
N LEU A 877 -54.09 -10.12 -2.82
CA LEU A 877 -54.01 -11.30 -1.98
C LEU A 877 -55.41 -11.89 -1.76
N ALA A 878 -55.48 -13.21 -1.57
CA ALA A 878 -56.72 -13.90 -1.26
C ALA A 878 -56.48 -15.18 -0.43
N ASP A 879 -57.41 -15.50 0.47
CA ASP A 879 -57.50 -16.77 1.22
C ASP A 879 -58.94 -17.27 1.18
N ALA A 880 -59.13 -18.57 1.03
CA ALA A 880 -60.43 -19.19 1.21
C ALA A 880 -60.30 -20.46 2.05
N CYS A 881 -61.10 -20.56 3.10
CA CYS A 881 -61.13 -21.69 4.03
C CYS A 881 -62.50 -22.35 4.04
N ALA A 882 -62.52 -23.68 3.98
CA ALA A 882 -63.66 -24.49 4.41
C ALA A 882 -63.49 -24.82 5.90
N ILE A 883 -64.54 -24.58 6.69
CA ILE A 883 -64.49 -24.63 8.15
C ILE A 883 -65.49 -25.68 8.65
N HIS A 884 -65.10 -26.40 9.70
CA HIS A 884 -66.02 -27.18 10.52
C HIS A 884 -65.85 -26.78 12.00
N ASN A 885 -66.95 -26.39 12.63
CA ASN A 885 -67.01 -26.03 14.05
C ASN A 885 -68.05 -26.90 14.75
N ARG A 886 -67.70 -27.40 15.95
CA ARG A 886 -68.56 -28.30 16.72
C ARG A 886 -69.89 -27.67 17.15
N GLU A 887 -69.89 -26.39 17.52
CA GLU A 887 -71.11 -25.66 17.95
C GLU A 887 -71.88 -25.06 16.77
N GLY A 888 -71.16 -24.53 15.76
CA GLY A 888 -71.78 -23.78 14.65
C GLY A 888 -71.88 -24.51 13.31
N GLY A 889 -71.38 -25.74 13.19
CA GLY A 889 -71.46 -26.57 11.99
C GLY A 889 -70.44 -26.22 10.89
N ASP A 890 -70.77 -26.53 9.65
CA ASP A 890 -69.92 -26.24 8.49
C ASP A 890 -70.04 -24.76 8.09
N GLY A 891 -68.91 -24.15 7.76
CA GLY A 891 -68.80 -22.73 7.40
C GLY A 891 -67.64 -22.45 6.44
N TYR A 892 -67.34 -21.17 6.28
CA TYR A 892 -66.29 -20.67 5.42
C TYR A 892 -65.64 -19.41 6.00
N SER A 893 -64.41 -19.16 5.58
CA SER A 893 -63.76 -17.86 5.74
C SER A 893 -63.16 -17.43 4.40
N LEU A 894 -63.33 -16.16 4.06
CA LEU A 894 -62.80 -15.54 2.86
C LEU A 894 -62.02 -14.29 3.26
N VAL A 895 -60.79 -14.18 2.78
CA VAL A 895 -59.96 -12.98 2.88
C VAL A 895 -59.64 -12.53 1.46
N ALA A 896 -59.80 -11.23 1.18
CA ALA A 896 -59.36 -10.62 -0.06
C ALA A 896 -58.78 -9.24 0.22
N GLY A 897 -57.71 -8.87 -0.47
CA GLY A 897 -57.10 -7.57 -0.29
C GLY A 897 -56.16 -7.16 -1.39
N VAL A 898 -55.67 -5.93 -1.31
CA VAL A 898 -54.63 -5.39 -2.18
C VAL A 898 -53.62 -4.62 -1.32
N VAL A 899 -52.33 -4.80 -1.64
CA VAL A 899 -51.22 -4.13 -0.96
C VAL A 899 -50.31 -3.53 -2.01
N GLY A 900 -49.88 -2.28 -1.82
CA GLY A 900 -48.98 -1.59 -2.74
C GLY A 900 -48.35 -0.35 -2.12
N SER A 901 -47.64 0.40 -2.95
CA SER A 901 -46.95 1.64 -2.59
C SER A 901 -47.35 2.73 -3.59
N LEU A 902 -47.52 3.96 -3.11
CA LEU A 902 -47.83 5.13 -3.93
C LEU A 902 -46.56 5.81 -4.47
N ASP A 903 -45.46 5.83 -3.71
CA ASP A 903 -44.22 6.52 -4.09
C ASP A 903 -42.91 5.74 -3.85
N GLY A 904 -43.02 4.50 -3.37
CA GLY A 904 -41.91 3.59 -3.09
C GLY A 904 -41.54 3.52 -1.60
N GLU A 905 -41.84 4.54 -0.81
CA GLU A 905 -41.45 4.63 0.61
C GLU A 905 -42.66 4.48 1.56
N ASP A 906 -43.76 3.96 1.03
CA ASP A 906 -45.02 3.80 1.74
C ASP A 906 -45.64 2.42 1.50
N ARG A 907 -46.57 2.05 2.36
CA ARG A 907 -47.40 0.85 2.23
C ARG A 907 -48.85 1.21 2.47
N LEU A 908 -49.66 1.02 1.44
CA LEU A 908 -51.11 1.10 1.50
C LEU A 908 -51.68 -0.32 1.41
N SER A 909 -52.50 -0.72 2.38
CA SER A 909 -53.24 -1.98 2.35
C SER A 909 -54.73 -1.77 2.55
N LEU A 910 -55.53 -2.51 1.78
CA LEU A 910 -56.98 -2.63 1.96
C LEU A 910 -57.31 -4.13 2.02
N ILE A 911 -57.83 -4.58 3.15
CA ILE A 911 -58.12 -5.99 3.43
C ILE A 911 -59.56 -6.13 3.88
N TRP A 912 -60.28 -7.05 3.26
CA TRP A 912 -61.62 -7.45 3.63
C TRP A 912 -61.62 -8.93 4.04
N GLU A 913 -62.23 -9.21 5.18
CA GLU A 913 -62.36 -10.54 5.75
C GLU A 913 -63.84 -10.79 6.09
N THR A 914 -64.34 -11.98 5.74
CA THR A 914 -65.66 -12.44 6.14
C THR A 914 -65.59 -13.91 6.50
N SER A 915 -66.22 -14.29 7.60
CA SER A 915 -66.35 -15.68 7.99
C SER A 915 -67.74 -15.91 8.57
N ASN A 916 -68.37 -17.01 8.18
CA ASN A 916 -69.44 -17.59 8.97
C ASN A 916 -68.85 -18.74 9.79
N THR A 917 -69.34 -18.88 11.02
CA THR A 917 -68.85 -19.93 11.92
C THR A 917 -67.38 -19.77 12.37
N SER A 918 -66.98 -18.54 12.72
CA SER A 918 -65.60 -18.18 13.05
C SER A 918 -65.07 -18.81 14.35
N ALA A 919 -63.77 -19.12 14.41
CA ALA A 919 -63.10 -19.59 15.63
C ALA A 919 -63.03 -18.52 16.72
N GLN A 920 -62.89 -17.25 16.32
CA GLN A 920 -62.66 -16.12 17.24
C GLN A 920 -63.94 -15.68 17.96
N ALA A 921 -65.12 -15.80 17.34
CA ALA A 921 -66.39 -15.37 17.93
C ALA A 921 -67.31 -16.56 18.32
N GLY A 922 -66.73 -17.69 18.75
CA GLY A 922 -67.49 -18.84 19.22
C GLY A 922 -68.47 -19.42 18.19
N GLY A 923 -68.04 -19.54 16.92
CA GLY A 923 -68.87 -20.09 15.85
C GLY A 923 -69.88 -19.11 15.24
N ARG A 924 -69.67 -17.80 15.37
CA ARG A 924 -70.55 -16.76 14.81
C ARG A 924 -69.93 -15.99 13.64
N ASP A 925 -70.78 -15.21 12.96
CA ASP A 925 -70.41 -14.41 11.79
C ASP A 925 -69.50 -13.24 12.17
N VAL A 926 -68.43 -13.06 11.38
CA VAL A 926 -67.46 -11.98 11.52
C VAL A 926 -67.25 -11.33 10.16
N ARG A 927 -67.24 -9.99 10.14
CA ARG A 927 -66.87 -9.19 8.96
C ARG A 927 -65.92 -8.09 9.37
N VAL A 928 -64.78 -7.99 8.71
CA VAL A 928 -63.76 -6.98 8.98
C VAL A 928 -63.33 -6.31 7.68
N LEU A 929 -63.26 -4.97 7.69
CA LEU A 929 -62.66 -4.17 6.64
C LEU A 929 -61.57 -3.30 7.27
N SER A 930 -60.35 -3.44 6.78
CA SER A 930 -59.17 -2.74 7.30
C SER A 930 -58.49 -1.97 6.19
N LEU A 931 -58.23 -0.68 6.44
CA LEU A 931 -57.41 0.19 5.60
C LEU A 931 -56.23 0.65 6.45
N SER A 932 -54.99 0.44 5.99
CA SER A 932 -53.83 1.03 6.63
C SER A 932 -52.89 1.69 5.64
N TYR A 933 -52.36 2.85 6.06
CA TYR A 933 -51.35 3.60 5.35
C TYR A 933 -50.15 3.78 6.26
N ARG A 934 -49.01 3.23 5.86
CA ARG A 934 -47.74 3.28 6.57
C ARG A 934 -46.72 4.05 5.75
N ARG A 935 -46.06 5.03 6.36
CA ARG A 935 -44.94 5.78 5.77
C ARG A 935 -43.64 5.39 6.46
N TYR A 936 -42.65 4.97 5.69
CA TYR A 936 -41.29 4.68 6.17
C TYR A 936 -40.41 5.94 6.13
N PHE A 937 -39.42 6.06 7.04
CA PHE A 937 -38.44 7.16 7.08
C PHE A 937 -37.10 6.81 7.75
#